data_AF-A0A9D1ILN1-F1
#
_entry.id   AF-A0A9D1ILN1-F1
#
_cell.length_a   1.000
_cell.length_b   1.000
_cell.length_c   1.000
_cell.angle_alpha   90.00
_cell.angle_beta   90.00
_cell.angle_gamma   90.00
#
_symmetry.space_group_name_H-M   'P 1'
#
loop_
_entity.id
_entity.type
_entity.pdbx_description
1 polymer ?
#
loop_
_entity_poly.entity_id
_entity_poly.type
_entity_poly.pdbx_seq_one_letter_code
_entity_poly.pdbx_strand_id
1 'polypeptide(L)'
;MKYIKYILSAAVCLSAAIGLTAEDKAFNEARIYVNPGHGGWGSGDRNLVTINHALGDTTGFYETNTNLRKGLQLYHDLVDNGAAKVMLSRTRNGIEDDTTMDGVPQIVNLSAICEDVEANNIDYFISIHSNAATEGAATNYPLVLYRGTDDAVGNGLVDAKNMGLAAWPYINNNGITYKSHYTGEDDSNVRGDISFMGGSLTTMGYTGYYGVLRHGADGYLIEGCFHTYHPERHRLLNVDYCRQEGMRYARAIRAWFNGPTETTGDIMGTVKNALHPLENNLYSYKAASMDAYAPLNEFTVRLMKDGQEIATYTTDKEYNGVFVFEKLAPGKYTLDFTASPDWHPYTEEIEVVANTTVFTNVRLTDINEELPDPDAPEPEVEYYTHPEQDGDIAAGNSYEFTPGETVDIQGLEGLTVRRAILRDGKYYVLAHDAERTPHLMVVNPEDGTSKEMSLEGLVTEGFNGKNMSWTLSDIAFTNDGVLVGTNSVVIGRENNAYCNGDFYMYAWKGDDTTPLEDAKPTIVTTLPTNTSNSLAQAGNNYSNLIANSIAINGNFDEFSFYFDSHAGDAWNTNYGLRHVVWTMKDGTMTNYEAVDANAEYDETMFGEDAMMTLSPLGLNRIIFDGSQISTKEFEISLAEGVSIEHPGLNDDEVAVEAAGSNYFRYADDIFMATPTFNADDNSYGVNLYNITDGLDKAEKLAQVDNLLSTEGRQPMNAFGVVRNADIDLYLMAGNKIAKVTTEGIEQATEMARIFAYNLKTEKDGEDAYTLSFNTIIPATEASVNLINTHTGEVELTIPATGADCEYTATVQKSDVAENTNYTWEAAVKAGNVTSFKEFDVQQLFTSPYGIAVNNNPANVYFGNVYVSNTTEGETPRGNVDVGIYEYSPNGINISPSDVSAGIEWTGVAGQGPRRIAVAADGRIFASDYSTENAGIYVIDPETWTGTPLFKDAVNDGNGSLTVNGTYVGGRMVAVGVRGEGESTQLYAADATASGASWKKFVNRYDIGTASEWSTAPSYSAAASSYIGNENSSIVPVSTGFWAAQFRGQGSSSVANPCLFYFSDEQGDAVYDTSEIDDKESSNGALAVDEKTGTVAHSFGGGVRVFHYRLNYEGIPQVELLFEKPLDQTPLNSFAFDYAGNLYVVSGDGKIGFYGMPTNDNSITVPAKDQIVFGFDSVEEIESTAKASVYPNPASDVATVTAGCPIERIAIYNAASGAEALNVAGNGQNEMTIDVAGLSKGVYIVRINNVHTLKLIKR
;
A
#
# COMPACT_ATOMS: atom_id res chain seq x y z
N MET A 1 19.16 -27.06 25.71
CA MET A 1 19.11 -28.53 25.89
C MET A 1 18.41 -29.14 24.69
N LYS A 2 19.03 -30.16 24.09
CA LYS A 2 18.56 -31.04 23.02
C LYS A 2 17.04 -31.30 23.07
N TYR A 3 16.37 -31.09 21.93
CA TYR A 3 15.21 -31.83 21.37
C TYR A 3 14.20 -30.91 20.64
N ILE A 4 14.65 -30.16 19.63
CA ILE A 4 13.79 -29.60 18.56
C ILE A 4 14.19 -30.29 17.25
N LYS A 5 14.01 -31.61 17.20
CA LYS A 5 14.22 -32.45 15.99
C LYS A 5 13.16 -33.54 15.82
N TYR A 6 12.03 -33.44 16.52
CA TYR A 6 10.94 -34.44 16.44
C TYR A 6 9.51 -33.83 16.47
N ILE A 7 9.30 -32.67 15.84
CA ILE A 7 7.93 -32.14 15.62
C ILE A 7 7.45 -32.30 14.16
N LEU A 8 8.32 -32.77 13.24
CA LEU A 8 7.91 -33.16 11.87
C LEU A 8 7.61 -34.67 11.72
N SER A 9 7.41 -35.39 12.83
CA SER A 9 7.14 -36.84 12.80
C SER A 9 5.95 -37.27 13.68
N ALA A 10 5.23 -36.31 14.29
CA ALA A 10 4.13 -36.59 15.22
C ALA A 10 2.72 -36.32 14.65
N ALA A 11 2.59 -35.68 13.48
CA ALA A 11 1.31 -35.55 12.77
C ALA A 11 0.99 -36.76 11.85
N VAL A 12 1.94 -37.69 11.67
CA VAL A 12 1.80 -38.86 10.76
C VAL A 12 1.42 -40.15 11.50
N CYS A 13 1.18 -40.13 12.82
CA CYS A 13 0.98 -41.36 13.60
C CYS A 13 -0.19 -41.34 14.61
N LEU A 14 -1.19 -40.48 14.44
CA LEU A 14 -2.41 -40.49 15.28
C LEU A 14 -3.75 -40.49 14.52
N SER A 15 -3.80 -41.13 13.35
CA SER A 15 -5.06 -41.58 12.72
C SER A 15 -5.15 -43.11 12.59
N ALA A 16 -4.17 -43.86 13.12
CA ALA A 16 -4.23 -45.31 13.17
C ALA A 16 -5.01 -45.79 14.40
N ALA A 17 -6.30 -46.02 14.18
CA ALA A 17 -7.18 -47.02 14.81
C ALA A 17 -8.47 -46.43 15.38
N ILE A 18 -9.54 -46.37 14.57
CA ILE A 18 -10.78 -47.15 14.74
C ILE A 18 -11.44 -47.26 13.34
N GLY A 19 -11.66 -48.47 12.82
CA GLY A 19 -12.48 -48.68 11.62
C GLY A 19 -12.03 -49.77 10.66
N LEU A 20 -11.67 -50.97 11.13
CA LEU A 20 -11.66 -52.14 10.24
C LEU A 20 -13.12 -52.49 9.90
N THR A 21 -13.56 -52.23 8.67
CA THR A 21 -14.04 -53.24 7.69
C THR A 21 -14.57 -52.60 6.39
N ALA A 22 -13.70 -52.45 5.40
CA ALA A 22 -13.85 -52.88 4.01
C ALA A 22 -12.42 -52.92 3.46
N GLU A 23 -12.04 -53.89 2.64
CA GLU A 23 -10.73 -53.85 1.98
C GLU A 23 -10.67 -52.56 1.13
N ASP A 24 -9.74 -51.64 1.42
CA ASP A 24 -9.54 -50.43 0.61
C ASP A 24 -9.31 -50.85 -0.83
N LYS A 25 -10.34 -50.68 -1.66
CA LYS A 25 -10.28 -51.09 -3.05
C LYS A 25 -9.25 -50.22 -3.75
N ALA A 26 -8.21 -50.83 -4.31
CA ALA A 26 -7.18 -50.07 -5.00
C ALA A 26 -7.75 -49.39 -6.26
N PHE A 27 -7.18 -48.26 -6.68
CA PHE A 27 -7.64 -47.53 -7.88
C PHE A 27 -7.73 -48.40 -9.14
N ASN A 28 -6.78 -49.32 -9.33
CA ASN A 28 -6.77 -50.28 -10.44
C ASN A 28 -7.79 -51.43 -10.32
N GLU A 29 -8.59 -51.44 -9.26
CA GLU A 29 -9.72 -52.34 -9.04
C GLU A 29 -11.08 -51.59 -9.02
N ALA A 30 -11.05 -50.25 -9.06
CA ALA A 30 -12.22 -49.39 -8.99
C ALA A 30 -13.06 -49.40 -10.27
N ARG A 31 -14.37 -49.58 -10.13
CA ARG A 31 -15.38 -49.44 -11.18
C ARG A 31 -16.11 -48.14 -10.97
N ILE A 32 -15.87 -47.16 -11.83
CA ILE A 32 -16.35 -45.80 -11.69
C ILE A 32 -17.41 -45.54 -12.78
N TYR A 33 -18.53 -44.94 -12.41
CA TYR A 33 -19.58 -44.56 -13.34
C TYR A 33 -19.74 -43.04 -13.34
N VAL A 34 -19.50 -42.44 -14.51
CA VAL A 34 -19.63 -41.02 -14.77
C VAL A 34 -20.93 -40.79 -15.53
N ASN A 35 -21.82 -39.99 -14.96
CA ASN A 35 -23.04 -39.54 -15.61
C ASN A 35 -22.97 -38.03 -15.90
N PRO A 36 -22.66 -37.63 -17.13
CA PRO A 36 -22.93 -36.27 -17.57
C PRO A 36 -24.45 -36.04 -17.60
N GLY A 37 -24.96 -35.21 -16.69
CA GLY A 37 -26.39 -34.95 -16.56
C GLY A 37 -27.06 -34.55 -17.88
N HIS A 38 -28.35 -34.87 -18.01
CA HIS A 38 -29.18 -34.62 -19.20
C HIS A 38 -28.71 -35.37 -20.44
N GLY A 39 -29.07 -34.90 -21.64
CA GLY A 39 -28.66 -35.53 -22.89
C GLY A 39 -29.15 -34.84 -24.16
N GLY A 40 -30.35 -34.25 -24.15
CA GLY A 40 -30.95 -33.56 -25.29
C GLY A 40 -30.87 -32.04 -25.19
N TRP A 41 -31.30 -31.32 -26.23
CA TRP A 41 -31.45 -29.85 -26.25
C TRP A 41 -32.93 -29.42 -26.18
N GLY A 42 -33.77 -30.30 -25.61
CA GLY A 42 -35.21 -30.10 -25.49
C GLY A 42 -35.59 -29.38 -24.19
N SER A 43 -36.89 -29.27 -23.91
CA SER A 43 -37.42 -28.55 -22.73
C SER A 43 -36.96 -29.09 -21.36
N GLY A 44 -36.35 -30.28 -21.32
CA GLY A 44 -35.75 -30.87 -20.12
C GLY A 44 -34.32 -30.39 -19.83
N ASP A 45 -33.68 -29.69 -20.76
CA ASP A 45 -32.32 -29.15 -20.64
C ASP A 45 -32.36 -27.64 -20.91
N ARG A 46 -31.99 -26.83 -19.92
CA ARG A 46 -32.24 -25.38 -19.95
C ARG A 46 -31.24 -24.69 -20.88
N ASN A 47 -31.74 -24.21 -22.02
CA ASN A 47 -31.03 -23.21 -22.81
C ASN A 47 -31.17 -21.83 -22.18
N LEU A 48 -30.05 -21.12 -22.03
CA LEU A 48 -30.03 -19.75 -21.54
C LEU A 48 -29.22 -18.88 -22.50
N VAL A 49 -29.67 -17.64 -22.67
CA VAL A 49 -29.02 -16.67 -23.56
C VAL A 49 -27.68 -16.21 -22.98
N THR A 50 -26.72 -15.98 -23.87
CA THR A 50 -25.45 -15.29 -23.59
C THR A 50 -25.22 -14.23 -24.66
N ILE A 51 -24.20 -13.38 -24.50
CA ILE A 51 -23.97 -12.25 -25.41
C ILE A 51 -23.91 -12.68 -26.89
N ASN A 52 -23.27 -13.82 -27.19
CA ASN A 52 -23.13 -14.32 -28.56
C ASN A 52 -24.17 -15.35 -28.98
N HIS A 53 -24.96 -15.90 -28.05
CA HIS A 53 -25.84 -17.04 -28.33
C HIS A 53 -27.29 -16.75 -27.98
N ALA A 54 -28.13 -16.79 -29.00
CA ALA A 54 -29.57 -16.62 -28.87
C ALA A 54 -30.25 -17.88 -28.29
N LEU A 55 -31.50 -17.71 -27.83
CA LEU A 55 -32.30 -18.83 -27.34
C LEU A 55 -32.46 -19.91 -28.43
N GLY A 56 -32.18 -21.16 -28.10
CA GLY A 56 -32.23 -22.31 -28.99
C GLY A 56 -30.92 -22.63 -29.71
N ASP A 57 -29.87 -21.81 -29.58
CA ASP A 57 -28.58 -22.07 -30.21
C ASP A 57 -27.82 -23.22 -29.51
N THR A 58 -27.74 -24.38 -30.18
CA THR A 58 -27.07 -25.59 -29.67
C THR A 58 -25.56 -25.42 -29.44
N THR A 59 -24.95 -24.36 -29.99
CA THR A 59 -23.55 -24.00 -29.76
C THR A 59 -23.35 -23.13 -28.52
N GLY A 60 -24.43 -22.52 -28.02
CA GLY A 60 -24.46 -21.73 -26.79
C GLY A 60 -24.68 -22.56 -25.52
N PHE A 61 -25.11 -21.89 -24.45
CA PHE A 61 -25.24 -22.53 -23.16
C PHE A 61 -26.42 -23.50 -23.14
N TYR A 62 -26.09 -24.75 -22.85
CA TYR A 62 -26.99 -25.79 -22.38
C TYR A 62 -26.27 -26.54 -21.27
N GLU A 63 -27.00 -26.95 -20.22
CA GLU A 63 -26.40 -27.70 -19.12
C GLU A 63 -25.75 -28.99 -19.65
N THR A 64 -26.44 -29.70 -20.55
CA THR A 64 -25.95 -30.93 -21.18
C THR A 64 -24.58 -30.75 -21.86
N ASN A 65 -24.35 -29.59 -22.49
CA ASN A 65 -23.14 -29.30 -23.24
C ASN A 65 -21.93 -29.27 -22.30
N THR A 66 -22.09 -28.60 -21.16
CA THR A 66 -21.02 -28.40 -20.19
C THR A 66 -20.80 -29.65 -19.35
N ASN A 67 -21.87 -30.31 -18.92
CA ASN A 67 -21.83 -31.58 -18.20
C ASN A 67 -21.05 -32.64 -19.00
N LEU A 68 -21.30 -32.74 -20.31
CA LEU A 68 -20.57 -33.68 -21.18
C LEU A 68 -19.08 -33.36 -21.28
N ARG A 69 -18.71 -32.09 -21.44
CA ARG A 69 -17.30 -31.67 -21.52
C ARG A 69 -16.54 -32.04 -20.24
N LYS A 70 -17.14 -31.74 -19.08
CA LYS A 70 -16.61 -32.09 -17.74
C LYS A 70 -16.48 -33.60 -17.58
N GLY A 71 -17.54 -34.35 -17.91
CA GLY A 71 -17.58 -35.81 -17.76
C GLY A 71 -16.64 -36.55 -18.71
N LEU A 72 -16.43 -36.05 -19.93
CA LEU A 72 -15.44 -36.62 -20.86
C LEU A 72 -14.02 -36.43 -20.35
N GLN A 73 -13.67 -35.25 -19.82
CA GLN A 73 -12.35 -35.02 -19.23
C GLN A 73 -12.10 -35.95 -18.04
N LEU A 74 -13.09 -36.05 -17.14
CA LEU A 74 -13.04 -36.98 -16.01
C LEU A 74 -12.85 -38.43 -16.47
N TYR A 75 -13.64 -38.87 -17.44
CA TYR A 75 -13.56 -40.21 -17.99
C TYR A 75 -12.15 -40.52 -18.53
N HIS A 76 -11.61 -39.63 -19.36
CA HIS A 76 -10.31 -39.84 -19.99
C HIS A 76 -9.18 -39.88 -18.96
N ASP A 77 -9.16 -38.98 -17.97
CA ASP A 77 -8.13 -39.00 -16.92
C ASP A 77 -8.14 -40.31 -16.13
N LEU A 78 -9.31 -40.76 -15.69
CA LEU A 78 -9.43 -41.99 -14.89
C LEU A 78 -9.00 -43.23 -15.68
N VAL A 79 -9.33 -43.29 -16.97
CA VAL A 79 -8.90 -44.39 -17.86
C VAL A 79 -7.39 -44.35 -18.06
N ASP A 80 -6.83 -43.19 -18.38
CA ASP A 80 -5.40 -43.03 -18.68
C ASP A 80 -4.52 -43.30 -17.45
N ASN A 81 -5.04 -43.08 -16.24
CA ASN A 81 -4.34 -43.38 -14.99
C ASN A 81 -4.59 -44.80 -14.44
N GLY A 82 -5.36 -45.63 -15.16
CA GLY A 82 -5.44 -47.07 -14.90
C GLY A 82 -6.55 -47.52 -13.95
N ALA A 83 -7.68 -46.82 -13.88
CA ALA A 83 -8.88 -47.35 -13.22
C ALA A 83 -9.34 -48.67 -13.88
N ALA A 84 -9.87 -49.61 -13.08
CA ALA A 84 -10.23 -50.94 -13.59
C ALA A 84 -11.31 -50.91 -14.66
N LYS A 85 -12.32 -50.05 -14.45
CA LYS A 85 -13.41 -49.83 -15.39
C LYS A 85 -13.99 -48.45 -15.16
N VAL A 86 -14.03 -47.63 -16.20
CA VAL A 86 -14.76 -46.36 -16.19
C VAL A 86 -15.91 -46.47 -17.17
N MET A 87 -17.10 -46.12 -16.74
CA MET A 87 -18.32 -46.13 -17.55
C MET A 87 -18.82 -44.70 -17.71
N LEU A 88 -19.35 -44.39 -18.88
CA LEU A 88 -19.95 -43.10 -19.19
C LEU A 88 -21.37 -43.34 -19.68
N SER A 89 -22.36 -42.69 -19.08
CA SER A 89 -23.76 -42.86 -19.49
C SER A 89 -24.00 -42.44 -20.94
N ARG A 90 -23.32 -41.39 -21.41
CA ARG A 90 -23.40 -40.88 -22.78
C ARG A 90 -22.11 -40.22 -23.23
N THR A 91 -21.82 -40.29 -24.52
CA THR A 91 -20.65 -39.66 -25.15
C THR A 91 -21.02 -38.49 -26.07
N ARG A 92 -22.32 -38.19 -26.22
CA ARG A 92 -22.84 -37.16 -27.14
C ARG A 92 -23.99 -36.37 -26.52
N ASN A 93 -24.23 -35.17 -27.08
CA ASN A 93 -25.42 -34.35 -26.84
C ASN A 93 -26.46 -34.56 -27.96
N GLY A 94 -27.66 -34.02 -27.77
CA GLY A 94 -28.77 -34.17 -28.71
C GLY A 94 -29.48 -35.54 -28.60
N ILE A 95 -29.40 -36.20 -27.44
CA ILE A 95 -30.00 -37.50 -27.16
C ILE A 95 -31.22 -37.32 -26.25
N GLU A 96 -32.42 -37.49 -26.80
CA GLU A 96 -33.68 -37.33 -26.04
C GLU A 96 -34.12 -38.63 -25.33
N ASP A 97 -33.78 -39.79 -25.90
CA ASP A 97 -34.13 -41.12 -25.39
C ASP A 97 -32.93 -42.08 -25.49
N ASP A 98 -32.93 -43.13 -24.66
CA ASP A 98 -31.86 -44.14 -24.68
C ASP A 98 -31.68 -44.75 -26.06
N THR A 99 -30.45 -44.78 -26.54
CA THR A 99 -30.13 -45.29 -27.88
C THR A 99 -28.72 -45.89 -27.93
N THR A 100 -28.32 -46.40 -29.09
CA THR A 100 -26.93 -46.83 -29.35
C THR A 100 -26.42 -46.07 -30.57
N MET A 101 -25.32 -45.35 -30.40
CA MET A 101 -24.66 -44.63 -31.49
C MET A 101 -23.23 -45.13 -31.63
N ASP A 102 -22.83 -45.49 -32.85
CA ASP A 102 -21.48 -46.02 -33.16
C ASP A 102 -21.06 -47.21 -32.27
N GLY A 103 -22.03 -48.02 -31.86
CA GLY A 103 -21.81 -49.18 -30.98
C GLY A 103 -21.66 -48.83 -29.49
N VAL A 104 -21.81 -47.56 -29.11
CA VAL A 104 -21.75 -47.09 -27.72
C VAL A 104 -23.16 -46.73 -27.22
N PRO A 105 -23.64 -47.33 -26.12
CA PRO A 105 -24.89 -46.93 -25.47
C PRO A 105 -24.88 -45.43 -25.12
N GLN A 106 -26.00 -44.77 -25.38
CA GLN A 106 -26.28 -43.40 -24.95
C GLN A 106 -27.49 -43.49 -24.03
N ILE A 107 -27.26 -43.51 -22.73
CA ILE A 107 -28.26 -43.72 -21.69
C ILE A 107 -28.53 -42.38 -21.02
N VAL A 108 -29.74 -41.87 -21.17
CA VAL A 108 -30.20 -40.57 -20.64
C VAL A 108 -31.39 -40.74 -19.69
N ASN A 109 -32.11 -41.86 -19.76
CA ASN A 109 -33.16 -42.16 -18.80
C ASN A 109 -32.56 -42.53 -17.43
N LEU A 110 -32.99 -41.81 -16.40
CA LEU A 110 -32.46 -41.95 -15.03
C LEU A 110 -32.59 -43.38 -14.47
N SER A 111 -33.70 -44.07 -14.76
CA SER A 111 -33.89 -45.46 -14.32
C SER A 111 -32.98 -46.43 -15.07
N ALA A 112 -32.73 -46.22 -16.36
CA ALA A 112 -31.80 -47.04 -17.14
C ALA A 112 -30.34 -46.84 -16.68
N ILE A 113 -29.97 -45.61 -16.30
CA ILE A 113 -28.68 -45.32 -15.66
C ILE A 113 -28.57 -46.11 -14.34
N CYS A 114 -29.59 -46.08 -13.47
CA CYS A 114 -29.57 -46.86 -12.22
C CYS A 114 -29.46 -48.36 -12.48
N GLU A 115 -30.18 -48.89 -13.48
CA GLU A 115 -30.09 -50.30 -13.87
C GLU A 115 -28.70 -50.68 -14.39
N ASP A 116 -28.05 -49.81 -15.16
CA ASP A 116 -26.69 -50.04 -15.65
C ASP A 116 -25.66 -49.96 -14.52
N VAL A 117 -25.84 -49.05 -13.56
CA VAL A 117 -25.01 -48.97 -12.34
C VAL A 117 -25.09 -50.28 -11.54
N GLU A 118 -26.28 -50.82 -11.32
CA GLU A 118 -26.47 -52.11 -10.64
C GLU A 118 -25.87 -53.28 -11.42
N ALA A 119 -26.15 -53.34 -12.73
CA ALA A 119 -25.70 -54.44 -13.58
C ALA A 119 -24.17 -54.56 -13.64
N ASN A 120 -23.46 -53.45 -13.42
CA ASN A 120 -22.01 -53.37 -13.51
C ASN A 120 -21.31 -53.34 -12.14
N ASN A 121 -22.07 -53.39 -11.03
CA ASN A 121 -21.57 -53.36 -9.65
C ASN A 121 -20.63 -52.17 -9.41
N ILE A 122 -21.05 -50.94 -9.71
CA ILE A 122 -20.20 -49.75 -9.59
C ILE A 122 -19.76 -49.50 -8.14
N ASP A 123 -18.51 -49.03 -7.97
CA ASP A 123 -17.91 -48.70 -6.67
C ASP A 123 -17.92 -47.18 -6.37
N TYR A 124 -17.92 -46.34 -7.42
CA TYR A 124 -18.00 -44.89 -7.29
C TYR A 124 -18.91 -44.33 -8.38
N PHE A 125 -19.96 -43.63 -7.98
CA PHE A 125 -20.89 -42.96 -8.88
C PHE A 125 -20.75 -41.43 -8.81
N ILE A 126 -20.69 -40.77 -9.96
CA ILE A 126 -20.74 -39.30 -10.04
C ILE A 126 -21.70 -38.84 -11.12
N SER A 127 -22.67 -37.99 -10.76
CA SER A 127 -23.55 -37.30 -11.72
C SER A 127 -23.19 -35.81 -11.77
N ILE A 128 -22.79 -35.31 -12.94
CA ILE A 128 -22.28 -33.94 -13.11
C ILE A 128 -23.38 -33.03 -13.64
N HIS A 129 -23.59 -31.91 -12.96
CA HIS A 129 -24.61 -30.90 -13.23
C HIS A 129 -24.13 -29.47 -12.96
N SER A 130 -24.96 -28.49 -13.32
CA SER A 130 -24.88 -27.11 -12.83
C SER A 130 -26.27 -26.58 -12.47
N ASN A 131 -26.32 -25.70 -11.47
CA ASN A 131 -27.53 -25.29 -10.79
C ASN A 131 -28.11 -23.98 -11.32
N ALA A 132 -29.30 -23.65 -10.83
CA ALA A 132 -30.00 -22.42 -11.14
C ALA A 132 -30.62 -21.78 -9.89
N ALA A 133 -30.55 -20.46 -9.82
CA ALA A 133 -31.29 -19.61 -8.89
C ALA A 133 -32.24 -18.71 -9.70
N THR A 134 -32.23 -17.41 -9.42
CA THR A 134 -32.89 -16.37 -10.23
C THR A 134 -31.94 -15.91 -11.35
N GLU A 135 -32.47 -15.72 -12.56
CA GLU A 135 -31.69 -15.20 -13.70
C GLU A 135 -31.02 -13.86 -13.37
N GLY A 136 -29.70 -13.77 -13.58
CA GLY A 136 -28.90 -12.58 -13.31
C GLY A 136 -28.55 -12.36 -11.84
N ALA A 137 -28.96 -13.24 -10.92
CA ALA A 137 -28.59 -13.14 -9.52
C ALA A 137 -27.11 -13.50 -9.28
N ALA A 138 -26.52 -12.90 -8.25
CA ALA A 138 -25.14 -13.17 -7.82
C ALA A 138 -24.94 -14.53 -7.12
N THR A 139 -25.98 -15.37 -7.01
CA THR A 139 -25.85 -16.70 -6.39
C THR A 139 -24.98 -17.61 -7.23
N ASN A 140 -23.83 -18.02 -6.68
CA ASN A 140 -22.91 -18.99 -7.27
C ASN A 140 -22.11 -19.73 -6.18
N TYR A 141 -22.20 -21.06 -6.12
CA TYR A 141 -21.44 -21.97 -5.25
C TYR A 141 -21.67 -23.44 -5.68
N PRO A 142 -20.77 -24.38 -5.33
CA PRO A 142 -21.00 -25.81 -5.58
C PRO A 142 -21.94 -26.45 -4.54
N LEU A 143 -22.64 -27.52 -4.94
CA LEU A 143 -23.52 -28.33 -4.07
C LEU A 143 -23.35 -29.82 -4.38
N VAL A 144 -22.97 -30.60 -3.38
CA VAL A 144 -22.84 -32.07 -3.48
C VAL A 144 -24.04 -32.74 -2.82
N LEU A 145 -24.73 -33.62 -3.55
CA LEU A 145 -25.92 -34.32 -3.11
C LEU A 145 -25.71 -35.83 -3.13
N TYR A 146 -25.77 -36.48 -1.98
CA TYR A 146 -25.78 -37.94 -1.87
C TYR A 146 -27.20 -38.45 -1.56
N ARG A 147 -27.50 -39.71 -1.90
CA ARG A 147 -28.80 -40.30 -1.56
C ARG A 147 -28.90 -40.49 -0.04
N GLY A 148 -29.87 -39.86 0.61
CA GLY A 148 -30.07 -39.97 2.06
C GLY A 148 -30.58 -38.69 2.72
N THR A 149 -30.51 -38.63 4.05
CA THR A 149 -30.71 -37.41 4.85
C THR A 149 -29.36 -36.86 5.28
N ASP A 150 -29.31 -35.61 5.73
CA ASP A 150 -28.05 -35.01 6.24
C ASP A 150 -27.42 -35.82 7.39
N ASP A 151 -28.25 -36.51 8.16
CA ASP A 151 -27.84 -37.36 9.28
C ASP A 151 -27.39 -38.76 8.86
N ALA A 152 -27.86 -39.28 7.72
CA ALA A 152 -27.65 -40.69 7.33
C ALA A 152 -27.73 -40.93 5.82
N VAL A 153 -26.80 -41.73 5.30
CA VAL A 153 -26.85 -42.23 3.91
C VAL A 153 -28.04 -43.16 3.69
N GLY A 154 -28.54 -43.19 2.45
CA GLY A 154 -29.69 -43.98 2.04
C GLY A 154 -29.44 -45.48 2.06
N ASN A 155 -30.52 -46.27 2.08
CA ASN A 155 -30.44 -47.71 2.29
C ASN A 155 -29.51 -48.42 1.29
N GLY A 156 -28.49 -49.10 1.81
CA GLY A 156 -27.49 -49.86 1.05
C GLY A 156 -26.17 -49.13 0.79
N LEU A 157 -26.09 -47.83 1.06
CA LEU A 157 -24.87 -47.03 0.94
C LEU A 157 -24.03 -47.07 2.22
N VAL A 158 -22.73 -46.85 2.09
CA VAL A 158 -21.76 -46.83 3.21
C VAL A 158 -21.02 -45.51 3.24
N ASP A 159 -20.43 -45.09 2.13
CA ASP A 159 -19.46 -43.98 2.07
C ASP A 159 -19.90 -42.76 1.26
N ALA A 160 -21.09 -42.75 0.66
CA ALA A 160 -21.55 -41.67 -0.22
C ALA A 160 -21.39 -40.25 0.36
N LYS A 161 -21.68 -40.04 1.65
CA LYS A 161 -21.44 -38.75 2.34
C LYS A 161 -19.95 -38.44 2.46
N ASN A 162 -19.14 -39.42 2.87
CA ASN A 162 -17.70 -39.28 3.06
C ASN A 162 -16.98 -39.00 1.73
N MET A 163 -17.41 -39.64 0.63
CA MET A 163 -16.91 -39.36 -0.71
C MET A 163 -17.18 -37.91 -1.12
N GLY A 164 -18.37 -37.39 -0.84
CA GLY A 164 -18.71 -35.98 -1.10
C GLY A 164 -17.84 -35.01 -0.30
N LEU A 165 -17.64 -35.28 0.99
CA LEU A 165 -16.78 -34.48 1.87
C LEU A 165 -15.30 -34.53 1.42
N ALA A 166 -14.79 -35.71 1.07
CA ALA A 166 -13.42 -35.88 0.59
C ALA A 166 -13.16 -35.22 -0.78
N ALA A 167 -14.19 -35.16 -1.63
CA ALA A 167 -14.10 -34.48 -2.91
C ALA A 167 -14.17 -32.96 -2.80
N TRP A 168 -14.81 -32.43 -1.75
CA TRP A 168 -15.12 -31.01 -1.61
C TRP A 168 -13.92 -30.06 -1.80
N PRO A 169 -12.73 -30.28 -1.19
CA PRO A 169 -11.60 -29.38 -1.39
C PRO A 169 -11.19 -29.26 -2.86
N TYR A 170 -11.26 -30.35 -3.62
CA TYR A 170 -10.99 -30.33 -5.06
C TYR A 170 -12.09 -29.63 -5.84
N ILE A 171 -13.35 -29.91 -5.52
CA ILE A 171 -14.52 -29.32 -6.19
C ILE A 171 -14.50 -27.80 -6.02
N ASN A 172 -14.25 -27.35 -4.79
CA ASN A 172 -14.29 -25.95 -4.43
C ASN A 172 -13.03 -25.19 -4.86
N ASN A 173 -11.94 -25.86 -5.24
CA ASN A 173 -10.71 -25.20 -5.67
C ASN A 173 -10.83 -24.56 -7.08
N ASN A 174 -11.29 -23.32 -7.15
CA ASN A 174 -11.39 -22.54 -8.37
C ASN A 174 -11.17 -21.05 -8.09
N GLY A 175 -9.96 -20.54 -8.36
CA GLY A 175 -9.55 -19.17 -8.04
C GLY A 175 -9.99 -18.09 -9.03
N ILE A 176 -10.72 -18.45 -10.09
CA ILE A 176 -11.17 -17.47 -11.10
C ILE A 176 -12.69 -17.29 -11.12
N THR A 177 -13.44 -17.92 -10.20
CA THR A 177 -14.90 -17.76 -10.09
C THR A 177 -15.27 -17.03 -8.81
N TYR A 178 -16.29 -16.17 -8.87
CA TYR A 178 -16.90 -15.58 -7.68
C TYR A 178 -17.79 -16.63 -6.99
N LYS A 179 -17.69 -16.74 -5.66
CA LYS A 179 -18.53 -17.62 -4.85
C LYS A 179 -19.29 -16.81 -3.82
N SER A 180 -20.61 -16.92 -3.84
CA SER A 180 -21.52 -16.23 -2.91
C SER A 180 -21.62 -16.88 -1.53
N HIS A 181 -21.31 -18.19 -1.41
CA HIS A 181 -21.32 -18.96 -0.15
C HIS A 181 -20.32 -20.12 -0.26
N TYR A 182 -19.99 -20.76 0.86
CA TYR A 182 -19.15 -21.96 0.91
C TYR A 182 -17.78 -21.74 0.26
N THR A 183 -17.10 -20.66 0.63
CA THR A 183 -15.95 -20.11 -0.11
C THR A 183 -14.64 -20.89 0.14
N GLY A 184 -14.50 -21.51 1.31
CA GLY A 184 -13.30 -22.23 1.76
C GLY A 184 -13.33 -23.75 1.59
N GLU A 185 -12.17 -24.40 1.82
CA GLU A 185 -12.02 -25.86 1.71
C GLU A 185 -12.73 -26.63 2.84
N ASP A 186 -12.91 -26.01 4.01
CA ASP A 186 -13.57 -26.64 5.16
C ASP A 186 -15.07 -26.27 5.31
N ASP A 187 -15.56 -25.34 4.48
CA ASP A 187 -16.95 -24.85 4.50
C ASP A 187 -17.79 -25.56 3.44
N SER A 188 -18.13 -26.83 3.70
CA SER A 188 -18.73 -27.72 2.70
C SER A 188 -20.26 -27.70 2.64
N ASN A 189 -20.81 -27.68 1.42
CA ASN A 189 -22.24 -27.88 1.15
C ASN A 189 -22.50 -29.32 0.62
N VAL A 190 -22.27 -30.31 1.48
CA VAL A 190 -22.51 -31.73 1.19
C VAL A 190 -23.76 -32.21 1.92
N ARG A 191 -24.82 -32.50 1.17
CA ARG A 191 -26.19 -32.68 1.71
C ARG A 191 -26.82 -33.99 1.28
N GLY A 192 -27.67 -34.53 2.15
CA GLY A 192 -28.54 -35.66 1.79
C GLY A 192 -29.70 -35.17 0.93
N ASP A 193 -29.95 -35.80 -0.21
CA ASP A 193 -30.96 -35.37 -1.17
C ASP A 193 -32.40 -35.31 -0.61
N ILE A 194 -32.74 -36.20 0.33
CA ILE A 194 -34.04 -36.24 1.01
C ILE A 194 -34.19 -35.02 1.92
N SER A 195 -33.15 -34.69 2.68
CA SER A 195 -33.15 -33.52 3.58
C SER A 195 -33.21 -32.23 2.79
N PHE A 196 -32.42 -32.13 1.72
CA PHE A 196 -32.34 -30.95 0.89
C PHE A 196 -33.67 -30.67 0.16
N MET A 197 -34.30 -31.71 -0.41
CA MET A 197 -35.52 -31.55 -1.22
C MET A 197 -36.83 -31.69 -0.43
N GLY A 198 -36.77 -32.18 0.82
CA GLY A 198 -37.95 -32.31 1.70
C GLY A 198 -38.91 -33.44 1.31
N GLY A 199 -38.46 -34.45 0.54
CA GLY A 199 -39.28 -35.55 0.06
C GLY A 199 -38.48 -36.76 -0.43
N SER A 200 -39.14 -37.87 -0.76
CA SER A 200 -38.48 -39.05 -1.32
C SER A 200 -39.43 -39.95 -2.13
N LEU A 201 -38.85 -40.79 -2.99
CA LEU A 201 -39.52 -41.87 -3.71
C LEU A 201 -38.67 -43.15 -3.63
N THR A 202 -39.31 -44.31 -3.75
CA THR A 202 -38.61 -45.61 -3.77
C THR A 202 -38.76 -46.29 -5.12
N THR A 203 -37.63 -46.57 -5.78
CA THR A 203 -37.55 -47.29 -7.06
C THR A 203 -36.43 -48.33 -6.97
N MET A 204 -36.63 -49.54 -7.52
CA MET A 204 -35.66 -50.65 -7.44
C MET A 204 -35.23 -51.05 -6.02
N GLY A 205 -36.02 -50.68 -5.00
CA GLY A 205 -35.70 -50.94 -3.59
C GLY A 205 -34.84 -49.85 -2.93
N TYR A 206 -34.47 -48.79 -3.66
CA TYR A 206 -33.67 -47.68 -3.17
C TYR A 206 -34.53 -46.43 -2.93
N THR A 207 -34.46 -45.87 -1.72
CA THR A 207 -35.21 -44.66 -1.33
C THR A 207 -34.32 -43.42 -1.43
N GLY A 208 -34.77 -42.41 -2.17
CA GLY A 208 -34.08 -41.14 -2.39
C GLY A 208 -34.98 -40.15 -3.14
N TYR A 209 -34.56 -38.89 -3.27
CA TYR A 209 -35.29 -37.89 -4.06
C TYR A 209 -34.87 -37.93 -5.53
N TYR A 210 -33.57 -37.79 -5.82
CA TYR A 210 -33.11 -37.69 -7.19
C TYR A 210 -33.15 -39.03 -7.90
N GLY A 211 -33.77 -39.04 -9.08
CA GLY A 211 -34.01 -40.26 -9.84
C GLY A 211 -32.75 -41.05 -10.15
N VAL A 212 -31.64 -40.34 -10.43
CA VAL A 212 -30.35 -40.90 -10.83
C VAL A 212 -29.57 -41.52 -9.68
N LEU A 213 -29.84 -41.15 -8.42
CA LEU A 213 -29.11 -41.66 -7.25
C LEU A 213 -29.74 -42.91 -6.65
N ARG A 214 -30.89 -43.38 -7.16
CA ARG A 214 -31.65 -44.52 -6.63
C ARG A 214 -31.08 -45.87 -7.08
N HIS A 215 -29.81 -46.09 -6.79
CA HIS A 215 -29.04 -47.32 -6.98
C HIS A 215 -28.18 -47.62 -5.74
N GLY A 216 -27.52 -48.78 -5.71
CA GLY A 216 -26.73 -49.31 -4.61
C GLY A 216 -25.26 -48.89 -4.57
N ALA A 217 -24.75 -48.19 -5.59
CA ALA A 217 -23.37 -47.67 -5.58
C ALA A 217 -23.22 -46.39 -4.72
N ASP A 218 -22.14 -46.32 -3.94
CA ASP A 218 -21.72 -45.09 -3.24
C ASP A 218 -21.26 -44.02 -4.22
N GLY A 219 -21.55 -42.76 -3.90
CA GLY A 219 -21.28 -41.63 -4.78
C GLY A 219 -22.27 -40.49 -4.59
N TYR A 220 -22.23 -39.51 -5.49
CA TYR A 220 -23.00 -38.28 -5.39
C TYR A 220 -23.36 -37.67 -6.73
N LEU A 221 -24.34 -36.76 -6.70
CA LEU A 221 -24.59 -35.77 -7.74
C LEU A 221 -23.88 -34.47 -7.34
N ILE A 222 -23.21 -33.81 -8.28
CA ILE A 222 -22.56 -32.52 -8.08
C ILE A 222 -23.19 -31.48 -8.99
N GLU A 223 -23.74 -30.44 -8.36
CA GLU A 223 -24.06 -29.17 -8.98
C GLU A 223 -22.83 -28.26 -8.85
N GLY A 224 -21.98 -28.17 -9.88
CA GLY A 224 -20.65 -27.56 -9.75
C GLY A 224 -20.65 -26.04 -9.56
N CYS A 225 -21.68 -25.36 -10.06
CA CYS A 225 -21.80 -23.90 -10.09
C CYS A 225 -23.24 -23.50 -10.45
N PHE A 226 -23.57 -22.20 -10.43
CA PHE A 226 -24.86 -21.68 -10.86
C PHE A 226 -24.78 -21.03 -12.24
N HIS A 227 -25.45 -21.63 -13.23
CA HIS A 227 -25.50 -21.08 -14.58
C HIS A 227 -26.47 -19.90 -14.74
N THR A 228 -27.18 -19.50 -13.68
CA THR A 228 -27.97 -18.25 -13.65
C THR A 228 -27.13 -17.03 -13.27
N TYR A 229 -25.93 -17.23 -12.72
CA TYR A 229 -24.95 -16.17 -12.57
C TYR A 229 -24.26 -15.94 -13.92
N HIS A 230 -24.45 -14.75 -14.49
CA HIS A 230 -24.10 -14.49 -15.89
C HIS A 230 -22.59 -14.68 -16.19
N PRO A 231 -21.63 -14.18 -15.38
CA PRO A 231 -20.21 -14.40 -15.61
C PRO A 231 -19.83 -15.88 -15.64
N GLU A 232 -20.39 -16.69 -14.72
CA GLU A 232 -20.14 -18.13 -14.70
C GLU A 232 -20.71 -18.84 -15.93
N ARG A 233 -21.90 -18.45 -16.40
CA ARG A 233 -22.46 -18.95 -17.66
C ARG A 233 -21.54 -18.70 -18.86
N HIS A 234 -20.89 -17.54 -18.91
CA HIS A 234 -19.95 -17.19 -19.99
C HIS A 234 -18.66 -18.01 -19.88
N ARG A 235 -18.14 -18.26 -18.67
CA ARG A 235 -17.01 -19.20 -18.46
C ARG A 235 -17.34 -20.62 -18.88
N LEU A 236 -18.56 -21.07 -18.61
CA LEU A 236 -19.05 -22.41 -18.96
C LEU A 236 -19.12 -22.66 -20.48
N LEU A 237 -19.08 -21.61 -21.32
CA LEU A 237 -18.94 -21.75 -22.77
C LEU A 237 -17.51 -22.15 -23.17
N ASN A 238 -16.50 -21.78 -22.39
CA ASN A 238 -15.12 -22.15 -22.61
C ASN A 238 -14.90 -23.65 -22.34
N VAL A 239 -14.35 -24.36 -23.33
CA VAL A 239 -14.16 -25.81 -23.25
C VAL A 239 -13.09 -26.19 -22.24
N ASP A 240 -12.01 -25.40 -22.15
CA ASP A 240 -10.88 -25.68 -21.26
C ASP A 240 -11.23 -25.40 -19.79
N TYR A 241 -12.05 -24.37 -19.53
CA TYR A 241 -12.66 -24.15 -18.22
C TYR A 241 -13.48 -25.37 -17.74
N CYS A 242 -14.34 -25.92 -18.63
CA CYS A 242 -15.10 -27.14 -18.33
C CYS A 242 -14.19 -28.36 -18.10
N ARG A 243 -13.08 -28.48 -18.84
CA ARG A 243 -12.11 -29.56 -18.64
C ARG A 243 -11.43 -29.45 -17.27
N GLN A 244 -11.02 -28.26 -16.88
CA GLN A 244 -10.39 -28.04 -15.57
C GLN A 244 -11.32 -28.44 -14.41
N GLU A 245 -12.63 -28.21 -14.52
CA GLU A 245 -13.60 -28.75 -13.56
C GLU A 245 -13.65 -30.28 -13.56
N GLY A 246 -13.68 -30.91 -14.74
CA GLY A 246 -13.58 -32.37 -14.87
C GLY A 246 -12.28 -32.95 -14.27
N MET A 247 -11.16 -32.26 -14.42
CA MET A 247 -9.86 -32.65 -13.86
C MET A 247 -9.87 -32.59 -12.33
N ARG A 248 -10.53 -31.59 -11.73
CA ARG A 248 -10.71 -31.52 -10.27
C ARG A 248 -11.51 -32.72 -9.74
N TYR A 249 -12.57 -33.13 -10.44
CA TYR A 249 -13.29 -34.37 -10.11
C TYR A 249 -12.40 -35.61 -10.22
N ALA A 250 -11.49 -35.65 -11.20
CA ALA A 250 -10.60 -36.78 -11.40
C ALA A 250 -9.55 -36.88 -10.29
N ARG A 251 -8.96 -35.75 -9.89
CA ARG A 251 -8.06 -35.64 -8.73
C ARG A 251 -8.74 -36.13 -7.44
N ALA A 252 -9.99 -35.70 -7.19
CA ALA A 252 -10.78 -36.16 -6.05
C ALA A 252 -10.97 -37.70 -6.03
N ILE A 253 -11.37 -38.28 -7.16
CA ILE A 253 -11.64 -39.73 -7.24
C ILE A 253 -10.35 -40.55 -7.14
N ARG A 254 -9.25 -40.11 -7.76
CA ARG A 254 -7.93 -40.75 -7.59
C ARG A 254 -7.50 -40.70 -6.14
N ALA A 255 -7.64 -39.55 -5.46
CA ALA A 255 -7.29 -39.40 -4.06
C ALA A 255 -8.09 -40.36 -3.16
N TRP A 256 -9.41 -40.50 -3.40
CA TRP A 256 -10.26 -41.43 -2.65
C TRP A 256 -9.78 -42.88 -2.70
N PHE A 257 -9.31 -43.35 -3.85
CA PHE A 257 -8.84 -44.72 -4.06
C PHE A 257 -7.31 -44.89 -3.93
N ASN A 258 -6.60 -43.90 -3.37
CA ASN A 258 -5.14 -43.88 -3.30
C ASN A 258 -4.46 -44.15 -4.67
N GLY A 259 -5.04 -43.58 -5.73
CA GLY A 259 -4.58 -43.70 -7.11
C GLY A 259 -3.35 -42.81 -7.42
N PRO A 260 -2.83 -42.89 -8.65
CA PRO A 260 -1.69 -42.09 -9.08
C PRO A 260 -1.96 -40.58 -8.98
N THR A 261 -1.00 -39.82 -8.49
CA THR A 261 -1.02 -38.35 -8.50
C THR A 261 -0.25 -37.82 -9.71
N GLU A 262 -0.68 -36.70 -10.27
CA GLU A 262 0.03 -36.07 -11.39
C GLU A 262 1.40 -35.54 -10.96
N THR A 263 2.41 -35.68 -11.82
CA THR A 263 3.74 -35.07 -11.60
C THR A 263 3.84 -33.66 -12.18
N THR A 264 2.77 -33.18 -12.80
CA THR A 264 2.63 -31.88 -13.47
C THR A 264 1.49 -31.10 -12.84
N GLY A 265 1.46 -29.79 -13.04
CA GLY A 265 0.37 -28.90 -12.65
C GLY A 265 -0.18 -28.11 -13.84
N ASP A 266 -1.23 -27.35 -13.59
CA ASP A 266 -1.89 -26.50 -14.59
C ASP A 266 -1.94 -25.04 -14.12
N ILE A 267 -2.01 -24.10 -15.07
CA ILE A 267 -2.30 -22.68 -14.83
C ILE A 267 -3.67 -22.38 -15.43
N MET A 268 -4.55 -21.70 -14.70
CA MET A 268 -5.82 -21.20 -15.23
C MET A 268 -6.04 -19.76 -14.78
N GLY A 269 -6.29 -18.85 -15.71
CA GLY A 269 -6.49 -17.44 -15.37
C GLY A 269 -7.57 -16.76 -16.19
N THR A 270 -7.85 -15.50 -15.84
CA THR A 270 -8.60 -14.58 -16.69
C THR A 270 -7.78 -13.35 -17.04
N VAL A 271 -8.05 -12.75 -18.20
CA VAL A 271 -7.50 -11.44 -18.60
C VAL A 271 -8.65 -10.47 -18.91
N LYS A 272 -8.62 -9.30 -18.29
CA LYS A 272 -9.71 -8.31 -18.28
C LYS A 272 -9.15 -6.88 -18.44
N ASN A 273 -10.01 -5.93 -18.81
CA ASN A 273 -9.69 -4.51 -18.82
C ASN A 273 -9.67 -3.98 -17.38
N ALA A 274 -8.65 -3.20 -17.02
CA ALA A 274 -8.45 -2.68 -15.67
C ALA A 274 -9.41 -1.54 -15.27
N LEU A 275 -9.89 -0.75 -16.23
CA LEU A 275 -10.60 0.51 -15.99
C LEU A 275 -12.09 0.44 -16.36
N HIS A 276 -12.47 -0.48 -17.24
CA HIS A 276 -13.83 -0.52 -17.79
C HIS A 276 -14.61 -1.76 -17.35
N PRO A 277 -15.83 -1.59 -16.81
CA PRO A 277 -16.73 -2.70 -16.57
C PRO A 277 -17.38 -3.21 -17.86
N LEU A 278 -17.90 -4.45 -17.85
CA LEU A 278 -18.73 -4.96 -18.94
C LEU A 278 -20.20 -4.57 -18.73
N GLU A 279 -20.63 -3.48 -19.34
CA GLU A 279 -22.04 -3.07 -19.32
C GLU A 279 -22.87 -3.83 -20.37
N ASN A 280 -23.61 -4.86 -19.93
CA ASN A 280 -24.53 -5.59 -20.79
C ASN A 280 -25.71 -6.19 -19.98
N ASN A 281 -26.92 -6.16 -20.52
CA ASN A 281 -28.11 -6.72 -19.85
C ASN A 281 -28.09 -8.25 -19.68
N LEU A 282 -27.20 -8.95 -20.40
CA LEU A 282 -26.94 -10.38 -20.27
C LEU A 282 -25.67 -10.69 -19.46
N TYR A 283 -25.08 -9.68 -18.81
CA TYR A 283 -23.86 -9.82 -18.01
C TYR A 283 -23.97 -9.06 -16.69
N SER A 284 -24.67 -9.67 -15.73
CA SER A 284 -24.90 -9.11 -14.40
C SER A 284 -23.95 -9.79 -13.44
N TYR A 285 -23.09 -9.01 -12.79
CA TYR A 285 -22.02 -9.49 -11.91
C TYR A 285 -22.25 -9.06 -10.46
N LYS A 286 -21.54 -9.70 -9.53
CA LYS A 286 -21.43 -9.20 -8.15
C LYS A 286 -20.57 -7.94 -8.15
N ALA A 287 -21.10 -6.83 -7.62
CA ALA A 287 -20.35 -5.58 -7.46
C ALA A 287 -19.05 -5.81 -6.66
N ALA A 288 -18.00 -5.04 -6.97
CA ALA A 288 -16.66 -5.17 -6.40
C ALA A 288 -15.95 -6.54 -6.60
N SER A 289 -16.57 -7.52 -7.27
CA SER A 289 -15.88 -8.76 -7.65
C SER A 289 -15.01 -8.56 -8.90
N MET A 290 -14.07 -9.48 -9.13
CA MET A 290 -13.29 -9.53 -10.37
C MET A 290 -14.18 -9.63 -11.62
N ASP A 291 -15.44 -10.05 -11.49
CA ASP A 291 -16.41 -10.13 -12.59
C ASP A 291 -16.98 -8.78 -13.03
N ALA A 292 -16.73 -7.71 -12.29
CA ALA A 292 -17.07 -6.36 -12.71
C ALA A 292 -16.27 -5.91 -13.94
N TYR A 293 -15.02 -6.34 -14.06
CA TYR A 293 -14.10 -5.93 -15.12
C TYR A 293 -14.38 -6.62 -16.46
N ALA A 294 -14.29 -5.87 -17.55
CA ALA A 294 -14.61 -6.38 -18.88
C ALA A 294 -13.60 -7.43 -19.38
N PRO A 295 -14.02 -8.67 -19.71
CA PRO A 295 -13.09 -9.69 -20.22
C PRO A 295 -12.53 -9.36 -21.61
N LEU A 296 -11.24 -9.66 -21.83
CA LEU A 296 -10.61 -9.47 -23.13
C LEU A 296 -10.80 -10.70 -24.02
N ASN A 297 -11.53 -10.53 -25.11
CA ASN A 297 -11.77 -11.57 -26.11
C ASN A 297 -10.65 -11.57 -27.17
N GLU A 298 -10.34 -12.76 -27.73
CA GLU A 298 -9.27 -12.94 -28.73
C GLU A 298 -7.89 -12.42 -28.30
N PHE A 299 -7.65 -12.33 -27.00
CA PHE A 299 -6.40 -11.85 -26.42
C PHE A 299 -5.38 -12.98 -26.33
N THR A 300 -4.13 -12.70 -26.70
CA THR A 300 -3.05 -13.71 -26.72
C THR A 300 -2.16 -13.59 -25.49
N VAL A 301 -2.06 -14.67 -24.72
CA VAL A 301 -1.19 -14.82 -23.55
C VAL A 301 -0.08 -15.81 -23.90
N ARG A 302 1.17 -15.44 -23.64
CA ARG A 302 2.34 -16.32 -23.82
C ARG A 302 2.80 -16.86 -22.47
N LEU A 303 3.18 -18.13 -22.44
CA LEU A 303 3.80 -18.76 -21.28
C LEU A 303 5.29 -18.91 -21.55
N MET A 304 6.10 -18.33 -20.67
CA MET A 304 7.55 -18.32 -20.75
C MET A 304 8.16 -19.20 -19.65
N LYS A 305 9.27 -19.86 -19.98
CA LYS A 305 10.14 -20.55 -19.03
C LYS A 305 11.59 -20.25 -19.37
N ASP A 306 12.37 -19.80 -18.39
CA ASP A 306 13.78 -19.44 -18.55
C ASP A 306 14.02 -18.44 -19.72
N GLY A 307 13.10 -17.49 -19.88
CA GLY A 307 13.14 -16.48 -20.96
C GLY A 307 12.72 -16.97 -22.34
N GLN A 308 12.28 -18.23 -22.49
CA GLN A 308 11.81 -18.81 -23.74
C GLN A 308 10.28 -19.03 -23.75
N GLU A 309 9.61 -18.66 -24.83
CA GLU A 309 8.20 -19.02 -25.06
C GLU A 309 8.07 -20.54 -25.22
N ILE A 310 7.24 -21.15 -24.39
CA ILE A 310 6.98 -22.59 -24.42
C ILE A 310 5.54 -22.93 -24.81
N ALA A 311 4.61 -22.00 -24.65
CA ALA A 311 3.22 -22.14 -25.06
C ALA A 311 2.56 -20.76 -25.25
N THR A 312 1.46 -20.75 -26.00
CA THR A 312 0.63 -19.57 -26.22
C THR A 312 -0.83 -19.98 -26.15
N TYR A 313 -1.67 -19.13 -25.57
CA TYR A 313 -3.13 -19.31 -25.48
C TYR A 313 -3.83 -18.04 -25.99
N THR A 314 -4.87 -18.19 -26.80
CA THR A 314 -5.73 -17.08 -27.25
C THR A 314 -7.11 -17.24 -26.63
N THR A 315 -7.58 -16.23 -25.90
CA THR A 315 -8.93 -16.24 -25.29
C THR A 315 -10.02 -16.34 -26.36
N ASP A 316 -11.15 -16.92 -26.01
CA ASP A 316 -12.28 -17.08 -26.93
C ASP A 316 -13.10 -15.77 -27.08
N LYS A 317 -14.24 -15.85 -27.77
CA LYS A 317 -15.14 -14.71 -27.99
C LYS A 317 -16.25 -14.61 -26.96
N GLU A 318 -16.29 -15.51 -25.99
CA GLU A 318 -17.47 -15.74 -25.15
C GLU A 318 -17.49 -14.87 -23.90
N TYR A 319 -16.77 -13.74 -23.90
CA TYR A 319 -16.80 -12.74 -22.82
C TYR A 319 -16.51 -13.36 -21.45
N ASN A 320 -15.47 -14.22 -21.39
CA ASN A 320 -14.99 -14.85 -20.17
C ASN A 320 -13.51 -14.55 -19.86
N GLY A 321 -12.71 -14.21 -20.89
CA GLY A 321 -11.29 -13.87 -20.75
C GLY A 321 -10.41 -15.04 -20.29
N VAL A 322 -10.90 -16.29 -20.32
CA VAL A 322 -10.23 -17.46 -19.74
C VAL A 322 -9.04 -17.90 -20.59
N PHE A 323 -7.92 -18.20 -19.91
CA PHE A 323 -6.79 -18.92 -20.48
C PHE A 323 -6.35 -20.10 -19.60
N VAL A 324 -5.85 -21.17 -20.22
CA VAL A 324 -5.42 -22.39 -19.52
C VAL A 324 -4.13 -22.94 -20.14
N PHE A 325 -3.15 -23.28 -19.29
CA PHE A 325 -1.95 -24.03 -19.68
C PHE A 325 -1.85 -25.30 -18.85
N GLU A 326 -1.85 -26.46 -19.51
CA GLU A 326 -1.94 -27.75 -18.82
C GLU A 326 -0.64 -28.55 -18.87
N LYS A 327 -0.49 -29.50 -17.94
CA LYS A 327 0.60 -30.51 -17.91
C LYS A 327 2.00 -29.90 -17.84
N LEU A 328 2.14 -28.84 -17.04
CA LEU A 328 3.39 -28.12 -16.82
C LEU A 328 4.22 -28.80 -15.73
N ALA A 329 5.54 -28.87 -15.92
CA ALA A 329 6.44 -29.31 -14.86
C ALA A 329 6.41 -28.30 -13.69
N PRO A 330 6.47 -28.73 -12.42
CA PRO A 330 6.52 -27.80 -11.29
C PRO A 330 7.70 -26.81 -11.39
N GLY A 331 7.48 -25.59 -10.91
CA GLY A 331 8.47 -24.52 -10.91
C GLY A 331 7.91 -23.18 -11.39
N LYS A 332 8.79 -22.19 -11.50
CA LYS A 332 8.44 -20.81 -11.88
C LYS A 332 8.28 -20.65 -13.39
N TYR A 333 7.26 -19.89 -13.78
CA TYR A 333 6.94 -19.50 -15.14
C TYR A 333 6.62 -18.01 -15.20
N THR A 334 6.64 -17.42 -16.38
CA THR A 334 6.17 -16.04 -16.59
C THR A 334 5.03 -16.03 -17.59
N LEU A 335 3.91 -15.41 -17.22
CA LEU A 335 2.83 -15.07 -18.12
C LEU A 335 3.16 -13.73 -18.78
N ASP A 336 3.17 -13.70 -20.11
CA ASP A 336 3.52 -12.54 -20.91
C ASP A 336 2.32 -12.08 -21.76
N PHE A 337 1.86 -10.86 -21.47
CA PHE A 337 0.69 -10.23 -22.09
C PHE A 337 1.08 -9.19 -23.15
N THR A 338 2.38 -9.08 -23.49
CA THR A 338 2.91 -8.05 -24.42
C THR A 338 2.70 -8.40 -25.90
N ALA A 339 1.94 -9.44 -26.21
CA ALA A 339 1.67 -9.87 -27.57
C ALA A 339 0.76 -8.88 -28.35
N SER A 340 -0.01 -8.05 -27.64
CA SER A 340 -0.89 -7.04 -28.23
C SER A 340 -0.28 -5.64 -28.10
N PRO A 341 -0.23 -4.83 -29.16
CA PRO A 341 0.27 -3.45 -29.11
C PRO A 341 -0.75 -2.45 -28.53
N ASP A 342 -2.00 -2.88 -28.33
CA ASP A 342 -3.09 -2.01 -27.88
C ASP A 342 -3.11 -1.84 -26.35
N TRP A 343 -2.20 -2.52 -25.63
CA TRP A 343 -2.16 -2.56 -24.17
C TRP A 343 -0.77 -2.24 -23.67
N HIS A 344 -0.70 -1.63 -22.49
CA HIS A 344 0.58 -1.42 -21.82
C HIS A 344 1.31 -2.76 -21.56
N PRO A 345 2.64 -2.81 -21.74
CA PRO A 345 3.39 -4.04 -21.52
C PRO A 345 3.23 -4.57 -20.09
N TYR A 346 2.81 -5.83 -19.95
CA TYR A 346 2.62 -6.48 -18.64
C TYR A 346 3.09 -7.94 -18.66
N THR A 347 3.75 -8.35 -17.57
CA THR A 347 4.19 -9.74 -17.33
C THR A 347 4.06 -10.07 -15.85
N GLU A 348 3.72 -11.32 -15.51
CA GLU A 348 3.56 -11.80 -14.13
C GLU A 348 4.28 -13.14 -13.93
N GLU A 349 4.99 -13.33 -12.81
CA GLU A 349 5.56 -14.62 -12.42
C GLU A 349 4.49 -15.49 -11.74
N ILE A 350 4.45 -16.78 -12.08
CA ILE A 350 3.54 -17.75 -11.46
C ILE A 350 4.27 -19.07 -11.19
N GLU A 351 4.06 -19.65 -10.00
CA GLU A 351 4.65 -20.92 -9.60
C GLU A 351 3.68 -22.08 -9.80
N VAL A 352 4.05 -23.03 -10.65
CA VAL A 352 3.28 -24.26 -10.90
C VAL A 352 3.63 -25.31 -9.85
N VAL A 353 2.59 -25.91 -9.26
CA VAL A 353 2.70 -27.02 -8.31
C VAL A 353 2.09 -28.29 -8.91
N ALA A 354 2.71 -29.45 -8.66
CA ALA A 354 2.21 -30.72 -9.18
C ALA A 354 0.81 -31.07 -8.63
N ASN A 355 -0.01 -31.76 -9.43
CA ASN A 355 -1.31 -32.28 -9.05
C ASN A 355 -2.32 -31.21 -8.56
N THR A 356 -2.13 -29.97 -8.99
CA THR A 356 -3.04 -28.86 -8.71
C THR A 356 -3.10 -27.88 -9.88
N THR A 357 -4.09 -27.01 -9.85
CA THR A 357 -4.21 -25.87 -10.76
C THR A 357 -3.91 -24.62 -9.95
N VAL A 358 -3.02 -23.78 -10.46
CA VAL A 358 -2.74 -22.45 -9.90
C VAL A 358 -3.49 -21.39 -10.68
N PHE A 359 -3.94 -20.33 -10.01
CA PHE A 359 -4.86 -19.35 -10.57
C PHE A 359 -4.29 -17.94 -10.57
N THR A 360 -4.67 -17.14 -11.56
CA THR A 360 -4.42 -15.69 -11.59
C THR A 360 -5.58 -14.95 -12.25
N ASN A 361 -5.77 -13.68 -11.92
CA ASN A 361 -6.76 -12.80 -12.57
C ASN A 361 -6.07 -11.48 -12.95
N VAL A 362 -5.80 -11.33 -14.24
CA VAL A 362 -5.00 -10.22 -14.77
C VAL A 362 -5.90 -9.11 -15.29
N ARG A 363 -5.52 -7.87 -14.98
CA ARG A 363 -6.14 -6.65 -15.47
C ARG A 363 -5.13 -5.86 -16.28
N LEU A 364 -5.49 -5.48 -17.50
CA LEU A 364 -4.64 -4.71 -18.41
C LEU A 364 -5.25 -3.33 -18.68
N THR A 365 -4.40 -2.33 -18.81
CA THR A 365 -4.78 -0.95 -19.17
C THR A 365 -4.51 -0.72 -20.66
N ASP A 366 -5.49 -0.13 -21.36
CA ASP A 366 -5.36 0.23 -22.77
C ASP A 366 -4.23 1.26 -22.95
N ILE A 367 -3.47 1.17 -24.04
CA ILE A 367 -2.33 2.06 -24.30
C ILE A 367 -2.73 3.54 -24.40
N ASN A 368 -4.01 3.83 -24.71
CA ASN A 368 -4.55 5.19 -24.78
C ASN A 368 -4.99 5.72 -23.42
N GLU A 369 -4.93 4.89 -22.38
CA GLU A 369 -5.28 5.23 -21.02
C GLU A 369 -4.00 5.27 -20.20
N GLU A 370 -3.97 6.20 -19.25
CA GLU A 370 -2.81 6.33 -18.38
C GLU A 370 -2.72 5.09 -17.48
N LEU A 371 -1.52 4.51 -17.36
CA LEU A 371 -1.30 3.50 -16.34
C LEU A 371 -1.61 4.13 -14.98
N PRO A 372 -2.24 3.40 -14.06
CA PRO A 372 -2.31 3.85 -12.67
C PRO A 372 -0.90 4.21 -12.24
N ASP A 373 -0.71 5.46 -11.81
CA ASP A 373 0.55 5.87 -11.24
C ASP A 373 0.81 4.95 -10.03
N PRO A 374 1.88 4.12 -10.05
CA PRO A 374 2.16 3.21 -8.94
C PRO A 374 2.44 3.97 -7.65
N ASP A 375 2.75 5.27 -7.75
CA ASP A 375 2.95 6.20 -6.65
C ASP A 375 1.77 7.18 -6.48
N ALA A 376 0.62 6.93 -7.13
CA ALA A 376 -0.59 7.70 -6.92
C ALA A 376 -0.92 7.71 -5.41
N PRO A 377 -1.24 8.89 -4.84
CA PRO A 377 -1.72 8.92 -3.47
C PRO A 377 -2.96 8.04 -3.36
N GLU A 378 -3.02 7.22 -2.31
CA GLU A 378 -4.21 6.43 -2.00
C GLU A 378 -5.43 7.35 -1.96
N PRO A 379 -6.58 6.93 -2.52
CA PRO A 379 -7.74 7.79 -2.60
C PRO A 379 -8.25 8.10 -1.19
N GLU A 380 -8.33 9.39 -0.87
CA GLU A 380 -8.72 9.88 0.44
C GLU A 380 -10.22 10.16 0.55
N VAL A 381 -10.71 10.20 1.77
CA VAL A 381 -12.10 10.57 2.06
C VAL A 381 -12.26 12.10 1.95
N GLU A 382 -12.75 12.55 0.79
CA GLU A 382 -12.91 13.99 0.46
C GLU A 382 -13.79 14.79 1.43
N TYR A 383 -14.66 14.13 2.21
CA TYR A 383 -15.48 14.79 3.23
C TYR A 383 -14.63 15.61 4.23
N TYR A 384 -13.44 15.09 4.55
CA TYR A 384 -12.45 15.71 5.43
C TYR A 384 -11.42 16.46 4.60
N THR A 385 -11.76 17.72 4.28
CA THR A 385 -10.93 18.58 3.43
C THR A 385 -9.61 18.94 4.10
N HIS A 386 -8.54 18.97 3.31
CA HIS A 386 -7.27 19.58 3.70
C HIS A 386 -7.47 21.09 3.93
N PRO A 387 -7.19 21.61 5.14
CA PRO A 387 -7.27 23.05 5.38
C PRO A 387 -6.18 23.81 4.63
N GLU A 388 -6.43 25.07 4.30
CA GLU A 388 -5.37 25.96 3.78
C GLU A 388 -4.36 26.24 4.89
N GLN A 389 -3.12 25.79 4.69
CA GLN A 389 -2.01 25.96 5.64
C GLN A 389 -0.74 26.38 4.91
N ASP A 390 0.12 27.13 5.60
CA ASP A 390 1.48 27.39 5.15
C ASP A 390 2.26 26.06 5.12
N GLY A 391 2.96 25.75 4.03
CA GLY A 391 3.68 24.47 3.91
C GLY A 391 4.91 24.34 4.81
N ASP A 392 5.17 25.31 5.68
CA ASP A 392 6.16 25.23 6.74
C ASP A 392 5.58 24.74 8.09
N ILE A 393 4.40 24.13 8.11
CA ILE A 393 3.72 23.61 9.31
C ILE A 393 3.78 22.09 9.35
N ALA A 394 3.99 21.52 10.54
CA ALA A 394 3.88 20.08 10.82
C ALA A 394 3.19 19.84 12.18
N ALA A 395 2.58 18.66 12.35
CA ALA A 395 1.92 18.29 13.60
C ALA A 395 2.91 18.17 14.77
N GLY A 396 2.51 18.71 15.93
CA GLY A 396 3.26 18.57 17.19
C GLY A 396 2.85 17.32 17.98
N ASN A 397 3.67 16.91 18.94
CA ASN A 397 3.32 15.81 19.86
C ASN A 397 2.38 16.24 20.99
N SER A 398 2.15 17.54 21.15
CA SER A 398 1.24 18.09 22.15
C SER A 398 0.76 19.48 21.76
N TYR A 399 -0.44 19.85 22.19
CA TYR A 399 -0.97 21.20 21.99
C TYR A 399 -1.45 21.82 23.31
N GLU A 400 -1.10 23.09 23.50
CA GLU A 400 -1.63 23.92 24.58
C GLU A 400 -2.79 24.79 24.06
N PHE A 401 -3.83 24.90 24.88
CA PHE A 401 -5.05 25.59 24.55
C PHE A 401 -5.41 26.64 25.60
N THR A 402 -5.92 27.79 25.15
CA THR A 402 -6.55 28.79 26.03
C THR A 402 -8.07 28.68 25.92
N PRO A 403 -8.81 28.59 27.04
CA PRO A 403 -10.27 28.62 27.02
C PRO A 403 -10.81 29.96 26.52
N GLY A 404 -11.77 29.87 25.59
CA GLY A 404 -12.60 30.98 25.13
C GLY A 404 -13.87 31.17 25.97
N GLU A 405 -14.81 31.96 25.46
CA GLU A 405 -16.10 32.18 26.12
C GLU A 405 -17.05 30.99 25.92
N THR A 406 -17.89 30.74 26.92
CA THR A 406 -19.00 29.79 26.84
C THR A 406 -20.26 30.48 26.36
N VAL A 407 -21.04 29.81 25.54
CA VAL A 407 -22.21 30.38 24.86
C VAL A 407 -23.44 29.51 25.11
N ASP A 408 -24.58 30.14 25.45
CA ASP A 408 -25.88 29.47 25.59
C ASP A 408 -26.71 29.60 24.31
N ILE A 409 -27.31 28.50 23.86
CA ILE A 409 -28.15 28.43 22.66
C ILE A 409 -29.62 28.42 23.08
N GLN A 410 -30.24 29.61 23.06
CA GLN A 410 -31.64 29.77 23.51
C GLN A 410 -32.63 28.91 22.72
N GLY A 411 -32.40 28.69 21.42
CA GLY A 411 -33.31 27.89 20.59
C GLY A 411 -33.29 26.39 20.88
N LEU A 412 -32.30 25.87 21.63
CA LEU A 412 -32.22 24.46 22.04
C LEU A 412 -32.78 24.21 23.45
N GLU A 413 -33.34 25.24 24.12
CA GLU A 413 -33.91 25.07 25.47
C GLU A 413 -35.10 24.10 25.44
N GLY A 414 -35.02 23.04 26.26
CA GLY A 414 -36.05 22.00 26.35
C GLY A 414 -36.01 20.95 25.23
N LEU A 415 -35.03 21.01 24.33
CA LEU A 415 -34.80 20.03 23.28
C LEU A 415 -33.63 19.09 23.64
N THR A 416 -33.67 17.86 23.13
CA THR A 416 -32.57 16.89 23.23
C THR A 416 -31.84 16.83 21.90
N VAL A 417 -30.55 17.18 21.89
CA VAL A 417 -29.71 17.09 20.68
C VAL A 417 -29.51 15.62 20.32
N ARG A 418 -29.76 15.27 19.06
CA ARG A 418 -29.55 13.92 18.52
C ARG A 418 -28.33 13.85 17.59
N ARG A 419 -28.11 14.89 16.77
CA ARG A 419 -26.94 15.01 15.88
C ARG A 419 -26.53 16.47 15.82
N ALA A 420 -25.23 16.75 15.90
CA ALA A 420 -24.66 18.05 15.61
C ALA A 420 -23.55 17.88 14.56
N ILE A 421 -23.44 18.81 13.61
CA ILE A 421 -22.36 18.85 12.63
C ILE A 421 -21.86 20.29 12.55
N LEU A 422 -20.55 20.51 12.75
CA LEU A 422 -19.91 21.80 12.51
C LEU A 422 -19.38 21.84 11.07
N ARG A 423 -19.94 22.70 10.23
CA ARG A 423 -19.53 22.88 8.83
C ARG A 423 -19.61 24.37 8.47
N ASP A 424 -18.60 24.87 7.75
CA ASP A 424 -18.54 26.27 7.30
C ASP A 424 -18.75 27.30 8.43
N GLY A 425 -18.19 27.01 9.61
CA GLY A 425 -18.28 27.87 10.80
C GLY A 425 -19.66 27.92 11.46
N LYS A 426 -20.59 27.01 11.10
CA LYS A 426 -21.93 26.92 11.66
C LYS A 426 -22.23 25.51 12.15
N TYR A 427 -22.96 25.42 13.26
CA TYR A 427 -23.53 24.16 13.73
C TYR A 427 -24.86 23.88 13.05
N TYR A 428 -25.01 22.70 12.48
CA TYR A 428 -26.27 22.13 12.01
C TYR A 428 -26.70 21.06 13.01
N VAL A 429 -27.78 21.33 13.74
CA VAL A 429 -28.21 20.54 14.90
C VAL A 429 -29.59 19.96 14.65
N LEU A 430 -29.69 18.63 14.62
CA LEU A 430 -30.95 17.91 14.75
C LEU A 430 -31.22 17.66 16.24
N ALA A 431 -32.34 18.18 16.73
CA ALA A 431 -32.80 17.97 18.09
C ALA A 431 -34.28 17.60 18.12
N HIS A 432 -34.75 17.04 19.23
CA HIS A 432 -36.15 16.63 19.39
C HIS A 432 -36.72 17.11 20.71
N ASP A 433 -38.03 17.38 20.72
CA ASP A 433 -38.78 17.61 21.96
C ASP A 433 -39.10 16.29 22.70
N ALA A 434 -39.77 16.40 23.85
CA ALA A 434 -40.17 15.24 24.65
C ALA A 434 -41.17 14.30 23.94
N GLU A 435 -41.87 14.81 22.91
CA GLU A 435 -42.80 14.09 22.05
C GLU A 435 -42.14 13.50 20.79
N ARG A 436 -40.82 13.63 20.62
CA ARG A 436 -40.02 13.24 19.44
C ARG A 436 -40.34 14.04 18.17
N THR A 437 -40.86 15.24 18.29
CA THR A 437 -40.98 16.19 17.17
C THR A 437 -39.59 16.69 16.79
N PRO A 438 -39.16 16.58 15.52
CA PRO A 438 -37.85 17.05 15.10
C PRO A 438 -37.79 18.57 14.97
N HIS A 439 -36.63 19.12 15.32
CA HIS A 439 -36.22 20.51 15.14
C HIS A 439 -34.84 20.51 14.49
N LEU A 440 -34.70 21.17 13.34
CA LEU A 440 -33.43 21.30 12.63
C LEU A 440 -32.95 22.74 12.71
N MET A 441 -31.82 22.97 13.35
CA MET A 441 -31.33 24.30 13.69
C MET A 441 -29.97 24.58 13.09
N VAL A 442 -29.76 25.82 12.66
CA VAL A 442 -28.45 26.37 12.33
C VAL A 442 -28.05 27.33 13.44
N VAL A 443 -26.90 27.11 14.05
CA VAL A 443 -26.40 27.85 15.22
C VAL A 443 -25.04 28.46 14.91
N ASN A 444 -24.86 29.74 15.23
CA ASN A 444 -23.56 30.39 15.22
C ASN A 444 -22.81 30.02 16.52
N PRO A 445 -21.66 29.31 16.44
CA PRO A 445 -20.92 28.92 17.63
C PRO A 445 -20.33 30.09 18.43
N GLU A 446 -20.11 31.25 17.80
CA GLU A 446 -19.44 32.39 18.43
C GLU A 446 -20.37 33.18 19.37
N ASP A 447 -21.68 33.23 19.09
CA ASP A 447 -22.65 34.04 19.86
C ASP A 447 -23.94 33.30 20.24
N GLY A 448 -24.13 32.07 19.77
CA GLY A 448 -25.27 31.20 20.14
C GLY A 448 -26.57 31.59 19.44
N THR A 449 -26.52 32.58 18.55
CA THR A 449 -27.68 32.93 17.73
C THR A 449 -28.04 31.74 16.85
N SER A 450 -29.34 31.47 16.75
CA SER A 450 -29.84 30.28 16.07
C SER A 450 -31.06 30.58 15.22
N LYS A 451 -31.24 29.74 14.19
CA LYS A 451 -32.34 29.80 13.23
C LYS A 451 -32.82 28.38 12.94
N GLU A 452 -34.14 28.18 12.95
CA GLU A 452 -34.75 26.92 12.58
C GLU A 452 -34.89 26.81 11.05
N MET A 453 -34.45 25.70 10.49
CA MET A 453 -34.58 25.37 9.08
C MET A 453 -35.99 24.88 8.77
N SER A 454 -36.43 25.03 7.51
CA SER A 454 -37.75 24.56 7.10
C SER A 454 -37.84 23.04 7.20
N LEU A 455 -38.85 22.52 7.89
CA LEU A 455 -39.28 21.11 7.85
C LEU A 455 -40.55 20.92 7.01
N GLU A 456 -41.00 21.97 6.32
CA GLU A 456 -42.18 21.91 5.43
C GLU A 456 -41.92 20.94 4.28
N GLY A 457 -42.69 19.84 4.24
CA GLY A 457 -42.57 18.79 3.23
C GLY A 457 -42.20 17.42 3.79
N LEU A 458 -41.77 17.33 5.06
CA LEU A 458 -41.58 16.04 5.72
C LEU A 458 -42.90 15.27 5.85
N VAL A 459 -42.83 13.96 5.67
CA VAL A 459 -43.97 13.05 5.83
C VAL A 459 -44.02 12.62 7.28
N THR A 460 -45.15 12.87 7.94
CA THR A 460 -45.35 12.54 9.37
C THR A 460 -46.33 11.39 9.59
N GLU A 461 -47.04 10.97 8.54
CA GLU A 461 -48.03 9.90 8.59
C GLU A 461 -47.34 8.53 8.51
N GLY A 462 -47.43 7.73 9.58
CA GLY A 462 -46.96 6.35 9.55
C GLY A 462 -47.96 5.36 8.92
N PHE A 463 -47.59 4.09 8.91
CA PHE A 463 -48.36 3.02 8.27
C PHE A 463 -49.44 2.44 9.20
N ASN A 464 -50.66 2.25 8.68
CA ASN A 464 -51.79 1.64 9.41
C ASN A 464 -52.12 2.29 10.78
N GLY A 465 -51.96 3.61 10.89
CA GLY A 465 -52.28 4.36 12.10
C GLY A 465 -51.25 4.21 13.22
N LYS A 466 -50.08 3.63 12.93
CA LYS A 466 -48.90 3.71 13.79
C LYS A 466 -48.09 4.96 13.47
N ASN A 467 -47.26 5.36 14.43
CA ASN A 467 -46.27 6.40 14.23
C ASN A 467 -44.98 5.79 13.67
N MET A 468 -44.27 6.56 12.86
CA MET A 468 -42.87 6.26 12.49
C MET A 468 -41.99 6.20 13.76
N SER A 469 -40.86 5.51 13.70
CA SER A 469 -39.92 5.46 14.83
C SER A 469 -39.32 6.85 15.09
N TRP A 470 -38.92 7.53 14.00
CA TRP A 470 -38.50 8.93 13.96
C TRP A 470 -38.96 9.58 12.66
N THR A 471 -39.61 10.74 12.72
CA THR A 471 -39.99 11.53 11.52
C THR A 471 -38.77 12.09 10.79
N LEU A 472 -37.72 12.42 11.55
CA LEU A 472 -36.38 12.74 11.08
C LEU A 472 -35.44 12.18 12.14
N SER A 473 -34.66 11.16 11.78
CA SER A 473 -33.81 10.37 12.67
C SER A 473 -32.40 10.91 12.71
N ASP A 474 -31.81 11.20 11.54
CA ASP A 474 -30.41 11.61 11.46
C ASP A 474 -30.17 12.50 10.24
N ILE A 475 -29.02 13.18 10.25
CA ILE A 475 -28.54 14.08 9.21
C ILE A 475 -27.07 13.85 8.88
N ALA A 476 -26.70 14.04 7.62
CA ALA A 476 -25.33 13.99 7.13
C ALA A 476 -25.14 14.96 5.95
N PHE A 477 -23.90 15.34 5.67
CA PHE A 477 -23.56 16.16 4.51
C PHE A 477 -22.93 15.29 3.41
N THR A 478 -23.25 15.61 2.16
CA THR A 478 -22.43 15.20 1.01
C THR A 478 -21.17 16.06 0.91
N ASN A 479 -20.18 15.62 0.14
CA ASN A 479 -18.91 16.35 -0.02
C ASN A 479 -19.11 17.77 -0.58
N ASP A 480 -20.09 17.94 -1.48
CA ASP A 480 -20.50 19.19 -2.12
C ASP A 480 -21.48 20.06 -1.28
N GLY A 481 -21.67 19.74 -0.01
CA GLY A 481 -22.37 20.62 0.94
C GLY A 481 -23.90 20.54 0.93
N VAL A 482 -24.49 19.46 0.39
CA VAL A 482 -25.92 19.20 0.52
C VAL A 482 -26.20 18.49 1.84
N LEU A 483 -27.13 19.04 2.63
CA LEU A 483 -27.59 18.40 3.86
C LEU A 483 -28.66 17.35 3.53
N VAL A 484 -28.38 16.10 3.85
CA VAL A 484 -29.28 14.97 3.70
C VAL A 484 -29.81 14.57 5.08
N GLY A 485 -31.10 14.25 5.16
CA GLY A 485 -31.71 13.73 6.38
C GLY A 485 -32.69 12.61 6.07
N THR A 486 -32.92 11.71 7.02
CA THR A 486 -33.78 10.53 6.82
C THR A 486 -34.74 10.33 7.97
N ASN A 487 -35.90 9.74 7.71
CA ASN A 487 -36.73 9.19 8.78
C ASN A 487 -36.21 7.80 9.19
N SER A 488 -36.63 7.30 10.36
CA SER A 488 -36.40 5.91 10.75
C SER A 488 -37.72 5.18 10.92
N VAL A 489 -37.81 4.01 10.29
CA VAL A 489 -39.03 3.20 10.18
C VAL A 489 -38.71 1.72 10.11
N VAL A 490 -39.75 0.91 10.33
CA VAL A 490 -39.74 -0.53 10.13
C VAL A 490 -40.32 -0.86 8.75
N ILE A 491 -39.44 -1.30 7.85
CA ILE A 491 -39.79 -1.83 6.53
C ILE A 491 -40.06 -3.32 6.64
N GLY A 492 -41.27 -3.78 6.32
CA GLY A 492 -41.63 -5.20 6.38
C GLY A 492 -42.44 -5.68 5.19
N ARG A 493 -42.58 -7.01 5.06
CA ARG A 493 -43.42 -7.63 4.03
C ARG A 493 -44.92 -7.40 4.26
N GLU A 494 -45.73 -7.82 3.29
CA GLU A 494 -47.18 -7.74 3.33
C GLU A 494 -47.76 -8.35 4.62
N ASN A 495 -48.62 -7.58 5.29
CA ASN A 495 -49.31 -7.94 6.55
C ASN A 495 -48.37 -8.19 7.75
N ASN A 496 -47.12 -7.73 7.70
CA ASN A 496 -46.27 -7.77 8.88
C ASN A 496 -46.77 -6.78 9.94
N ALA A 497 -46.91 -7.25 11.19
CA ALA A 497 -47.45 -6.48 12.29
C ALA A 497 -46.50 -5.42 12.83
N TYR A 498 -45.21 -5.41 12.45
CA TYR A 498 -44.20 -4.45 12.91
C TYR A 498 -44.08 -3.20 12.02
N CYS A 499 -44.49 -3.27 10.74
CA CYS A 499 -44.42 -2.14 9.81
C CYS A 499 -45.01 -0.86 10.42
N ASN A 500 -44.31 0.26 10.34
CA ASN A 500 -44.74 1.53 10.95
C ASN A 500 -44.63 2.77 10.03
N GLY A 501 -44.05 2.66 8.84
CA GLY A 501 -44.00 3.74 7.85
C GLY A 501 -43.17 3.38 6.63
N ASP A 502 -43.30 4.18 5.56
CA ASP A 502 -42.38 4.18 4.43
C ASP A 502 -41.11 4.94 4.82
N PHE A 503 -39.97 4.56 4.22
CA PHE A 503 -38.71 5.28 4.40
C PHE A 503 -38.59 6.40 3.38
N TYR A 504 -38.07 7.53 3.82
CA TYR A 504 -37.87 8.76 3.05
C TYR A 504 -36.47 9.31 3.31
N MET A 505 -35.79 9.63 2.22
CA MET A 505 -34.56 10.43 2.23
C MET A 505 -34.91 11.84 1.76
N TYR A 506 -34.48 12.84 2.52
CA TYR A 506 -34.72 14.26 2.27
C TYR A 506 -33.40 14.98 2.01
N ALA A 507 -33.43 16.02 1.16
CA ALA A 507 -32.29 16.89 0.92
C ALA A 507 -32.67 18.36 1.03
N TRP A 508 -31.86 19.11 1.78
CA TRP A 508 -31.84 20.57 1.80
C TRP A 508 -30.67 21.05 0.95
N LYS A 509 -30.98 21.79 -0.11
CA LYS A 509 -30.00 22.31 -1.06
C LYS A 509 -30.06 23.82 -1.07
N GLY A 510 -28.97 24.46 -0.67
CA GLY A 510 -28.76 25.87 -0.93
C GLY A 510 -28.41 26.12 -2.40
N ASP A 511 -28.53 27.37 -2.84
CA ASP A 511 -28.04 27.86 -4.13
C ASP A 511 -27.50 29.30 -3.98
N ASP A 512 -27.01 29.88 -5.07
CA ASP A 512 -26.45 31.25 -5.11
C ASP A 512 -27.41 32.34 -4.58
N THR A 513 -28.71 32.06 -4.51
CA THR A 513 -29.76 33.00 -4.10
C THR A 513 -30.46 32.60 -2.79
N THR A 514 -30.38 31.34 -2.40
CA THR A 514 -31.03 30.75 -1.23
C THR A 514 -29.95 30.09 -0.37
N PRO A 515 -29.54 30.70 0.75
CA PRO A 515 -28.64 30.05 1.70
C PRO A 515 -29.19 28.69 2.15
N LEU A 516 -28.31 27.75 2.49
CA LEU A 516 -28.71 26.41 2.91
C LEU A 516 -29.72 26.46 4.07
N GLU A 517 -29.52 27.35 5.04
CA GLU A 517 -30.42 27.56 6.18
C GLU A 517 -31.82 28.09 5.83
N ASP A 518 -32.05 28.52 4.58
CA ASP A 518 -33.35 28.94 4.04
C ASP A 518 -33.97 27.91 3.10
N ALA A 519 -33.24 26.83 2.78
CA ALA A 519 -33.70 25.80 1.86
C ALA A 519 -34.88 25.00 2.45
N LYS A 520 -35.74 24.50 1.57
CA LYS A 520 -36.79 23.54 1.92
C LYS A 520 -36.36 22.12 1.58
N PRO A 521 -36.76 21.10 2.36
CA PRO A 521 -36.44 19.73 2.06
C PRO A 521 -37.18 19.27 0.79
N THR A 522 -36.50 18.43 0.03
CA THR A 522 -37.10 17.69 -1.09
C THR A 522 -36.92 16.19 -0.86
N ILE A 523 -37.91 15.38 -1.24
CA ILE A 523 -37.78 13.92 -1.18
C ILE A 523 -36.86 13.49 -2.34
N VAL A 524 -35.78 12.81 -1.98
CA VAL A 524 -34.79 12.26 -2.92
C VAL A 524 -35.23 10.87 -3.37
N THR A 525 -35.46 9.98 -2.41
CA THR A 525 -35.90 8.61 -2.66
C THR A 525 -36.91 8.15 -1.61
N THR A 526 -37.67 7.11 -1.94
CA THR A 526 -38.68 6.51 -1.07
C THR A 526 -38.60 5.00 -1.16
N LEU A 527 -38.59 4.33 -0.02
CA LEU A 527 -38.67 2.88 0.06
C LEU A 527 -39.98 2.49 0.78
N PRO A 528 -40.97 1.95 0.04
CA PRO A 528 -42.27 1.64 0.63
C PRO A 528 -42.20 0.44 1.57
N THR A 529 -42.98 0.47 2.66
CA THR A 529 -43.19 -0.67 3.56
C THR A 529 -44.34 -1.55 3.06
N ASN A 530 -44.57 -2.68 3.74
CA ASN A 530 -45.62 -3.64 3.44
C ASN A 530 -45.52 -4.22 2.01
N THR A 531 -44.29 -4.46 1.55
CA THR A 531 -43.98 -5.07 0.24
C THR A 531 -42.75 -5.96 0.37
N SER A 532 -42.84 -7.18 -0.17
CA SER A 532 -41.70 -8.10 -0.16
C SER A 532 -40.50 -7.60 -0.98
N ASN A 533 -40.71 -6.70 -1.95
CA ASN A 533 -39.64 -6.18 -2.82
C ASN A 533 -38.67 -5.24 -2.10
N SER A 534 -39.14 -4.53 -1.06
CA SER A 534 -38.30 -3.57 -0.32
C SER A 534 -37.39 -4.25 0.71
N LEU A 535 -37.63 -5.52 1.04
CA LEU A 535 -36.89 -6.19 2.10
C LEU A 535 -35.40 -6.25 1.81
N ALA A 536 -35.01 -6.63 0.60
CA ALA A 536 -33.60 -6.75 0.23
C ALA A 536 -32.85 -5.41 0.37
N GLN A 537 -33.50 -4.31 -0.01
CA GLN A 537 -32.98 -2.95 0.09
C GLN A 537 -32.91 -2.46 1.55
N ALA A 538 -33.75 -2.99 2.43
CA ALA A 538 -33.79 -2.64 3.84
C ALA A 538 -32.90 -3.54 4.73
N GLY A 539 -32.10 -4.46 4.18
CA GLY A 539 -31.27 -5.38 4.97
C GLY A 539 -31.76 -6.82 5.01
N ASN A 540 -32.79 -7.20 4.25
CA ASN A 540 -33.20 -8.58 3.93
C ASN A 540 -33.68 -9.48 5.10
N ASN A 541 -34.25 -8.91 6.18
CA ASN A 541 -35.05 -9.66 7.17
C ASN A 541 -36.57 -9.64 6.89
N TYR A 542 -37.38 -10.37 7.66
CA TYR A 542 -38.87 -10.33 7.55
C TYR A 542 -39.47 -8.93 7.80
N SER A 543 -38.75 -8.13 8.58
CA SER A 543 -38.92 -6.69 8.79
C SER A 543 -37.61 -6.13 9.29
N ASN A 544 -37.29 -4.88 8.96
CA ASN A 544 -36.06 -4.21 9.36
C ASN A 544 -36.40 -2.81 9.90
N LEU A 545 -35.98 -2.49 11.13
CA LEU A 545 -35.79 -1.10 11.55
C LEU A 545 -34.55 -0.60 10.80
N ILE A 546 -34.66 0.51 10.09
CA ILE A 546 -33.57 1.04 9.27
C ILE A 546 -33.29 2.51 9.57
N ALA A 547 -32.04 2.90 9.28
CA ALA A 547 -31.58 4.29 9.25
C ALA A 547 -31.88 5.05 10.55
N ASN A 548 -31.62 4.40 11.68
CA ASN A 548 -31.60 5.10 12.96
C ASN A 548 -30.43 6.10 12.98
N SER A 549 -29.31 5.72 12.36
CA SER A 549 -28.18 6.59 12.04
C SER A 549 -27.62 6.32 10.64
N ILE A 550 -26.97 7.34 10.05
CA ILE A 550 -26.51 7.33 8.66
C ILE A 550 -25.09 7.89 8.50
N ALA A 551 -24.38 7.45 7.47
CA ALA A 551 -23.19 8.11 6.94
C ALA A 551 -23.26 8.21 5.41
N ILE A 552 -22.61 9.22 4.84
CA ILE A 552 -22.61 9.49 3.40
C ILE A 552 -21.18 9.73 2.94
N ASN A 553 -20.79 9.08 1.84
CA ASN A 553 -19.54 9.36 1.13
C ASN A 553 -19.82 9.67 -0.34
N GLY A 554 -19.44 10.85 -0.82
CA GLY A 554 -19.59 11.29 -2.21
C GLY A 554 -20.38 12.60 -2.38
N ASN A 555 -20.49 13.04 -3.63
CA ASN A 555 -21.26 14.24 -4.01
C ASN A 555 -22.74 13.90 -4.15
N PHE A 556 -23.63 14.89 -4.08
CA PHE A 556 -25.06 14.62 -4.09
C PHE A 556 -25.57 13.89 -5.34
N ASP A 557 -24.95 14.12 -6.49
CA ASP A 557 -25.33 13.46 -7.74
C ASP A 557 -24.87 12.00 -7.80
N GLU A 558 -23.85 11.61 -7.02
CA GLU A 558 -23.37 10.22 -6.90
C GLU A 558 -22.69 9.98 -5.54
N PHE A 559 -23.35 9.22 -4.66
CA PHE A 559 -22.85 8.93 -3.31
C PHE A 559 -23.20 7.52 -2.81
N SER A 560 -22.40 7.04 -1.87
CA SER A 560 -22.70 5.87 -1.04
C SER A 560 -23.44 6.31 0.22
N PHE A 561 -24.58 5.69 0.49
CA PHE A 561 -25.44 5.92 1.65
C PHE A 561 -25.38 4.71 2.58
N TYR A 562 -24.74 4.88 3.73
CA TYR A 562 -24.57 3.85 4.74
C TYR A 562 -25.61 4.04 5.84
N PHE A 563 -26.22 2.95 6.31
CA PHE A 563 -27.15 2.97 7.43
C PHE A 563 -27.21 1.65 8.16
N ASP A 564 -27.63 1.70 9.42
CA ASP A 564 -27.88 0.54 10.26
C ASP A 564 -29.23 -0.11 9.94
N SER A 565 -29.28 -1.44 10.02
CA SER A 565 -30.50 -2.22 9.82
C SER A 565 -30.54 -3.43 10.75
N HIS A 566 -31.65 -3.63 11.46
CA HIS A 566 -31.84 -4.84 12.26
C HIS A 566 -33.30 -5.27 12.30
N ALA A 567 -33.55 -6.54 12.64
CA ALA A 567 -34.92 -7.06 12.69
C ALA A 567 -35.68 -6.61 13.95
N GLY A 568 -36.91 -6.15 13.77
CA GLY A 568 -37.81 -5.74 14.86
C GLY A 568 -38.16 -4.26 14.82
N ASP A 569 -38.66 -3.74 15.94
CA ASP A 569 -39.01 -2.33 16.15
C ASP A 569 -38.37 -1.73 17.42
N ALA A 570 -37.39 -2.43 18.00
CA ALA A 570 -36.73 -2.03 19.24
C ALA A 570 -35.27 -2.54 19.31
N TRP A 571 -34.42 -1.76 19.97
CA TRP A 571 -32.99 -2.01 20.21
C TRP A 571 -32.71 -3.03 21.34
N ASN A 572 -33.60 -4.00 21.52
CA ASN A 572 -33.51 -5.00 22.59
C ASN A 572 -33.80 -6.43 22.10
N THR A 573 -33.66 -6.65 20.80
CA THR A 573 -33.78 -7.94 20.14
C THR A 573 -32.40 -8.58 19.94
N ASN A 574 -32.34 -9.86 19.55
CA ASN A 574 -31.08 -10.53 19.17
C ASN A 574 -31.28 -11.28 17.84
N TYR A 575 -31.67 -10.55 16.80
CA TYR A 575 -31.93 -11.12 15.47
C TYR A 575 -30.86 -10.76 14.43
N GLY A 576 -29.87 -9.95 14.81
CA GLY A 576 -28.70 -9.62 13.99
C GLY A 576 -28.77 -8.21 13.42
N LEU A 577 -27.69 -7.45 13.64
CA LEU A 577 -27.45 -6.14 13.04
C LEU A 577 -26.81 -6.32 11.65
N ARG A 578 -27.16 -5.43 10.73
CA ARG A 578 -26.59 -5.31 9.39
C ARG A 578 -26.20 -3.87 9.12
N HIS A 579 -25.10 -3.71 8.40
CA HIS A 579 -24.77 -2.44 7.77
C HIS A 579 -25.21 -2.52 6.32
N VAL A 580 -25.99 -1.54 5.87
CA VAL A 580 -26.52 -1.51 4.52
C VAL A 580 -25.90 -0.31 3.81
N VAL A 581 -25.42 -0.54 2.59
CA VAL A 581 -24.96 0.52 1.70
C VAL A 581 -25.86 0.58 0.47
N TRP A 582 -26.31 1.78 0.12
CA TRP A 582 -26.92 2.07 -1.17
C TRP A 582 -25.98 2.92 -2.02
N THR A 583 -25.85 2.58 -3.29
CA THR A 583 -25.25 3.47 -4.28
C THR A 583 -26.37 4.32 -4.88
N MET A 584 -26.31 5.62 -4.64
CA MET A 584 -27.26 6.60 -5.12
C MET A 584 -26.65 7.35 -6.30
N LYS A 585 -27.41 7.47 -7.40
CA LYS A 585 -27.03 8.25 -8.58
C LYS A 585 -28.21 9.04 -9.09
N ASP A 586 -28.07 10.35 -9.20
CA ASP A 586 -29.12 11.30 -9.62
C ASP A 586 -30.45 11.09 -8.85
N GLY A 587 -30.35 10.86 -7.54
CA GLY A 587 -31.49 10.57 -6.65
C GLY A 587 -32.11 9.17 -6.80
N THR A 588 -31.54 8.30 -7.64
CA THR A 588 -31.99 6.91 -7.83
C THR A 588 -31.03 5.93 -7.18
N MET A 589 -31.57 4.93 -6.47
CA MET A 589 -30.76 3.81 -5.97
C MET A 589 -30.43 2.87 -7.13
N THR A 590 -29.17 2.80 -7.52
CA THR A 590 -28.67 1.96 -8.63
C THR A 590 -28.16 0.61 -8.15
N ASN A 591 -27.70 0.55 -6.90
CA ASN A 591 -27.22 -0.66 -6.25
C ASN A 591 -27.51 -0.62 -4.74
N TYR A 592 -27.61 -1.78 -4.11
CA TYR A 592 -27.70 -1.91 -2.67
C TYR A 592 -27.06 -3.20 -2.20
N GLU A 593 -26.49 -3.17 -1.00
CA GLU A 593 -25.89 -4.34 -0.39
C GLU A 593 -26.07 -4.28 1.13
N ALA A 594 -26.38 -5.42 1.73
CA ALA A 594 -26.44 -5.58 3.18
C ALA A 594 -25.34 -6.55 3.57
N VAL A 595 -24.44 -6.10 4.46
CA VAL A 595 -23.43 -6.94 5.07
C VAL A 595 -23.87 -7.27 6.49
N ASP A 596 -23.66 -8.51 6.90
CA ASP A 596 -23.86 -8.86 8.30
C ASP A 596 -22.84 -8.08 9.14
N ALA A 597 -23.29 -7.50 10.26
CA ALA A 597 -22.36 -6.94 11.23
C ALA A 597 -21.42 -8.04 11.72
N ASN A 598 -20.25 -7.65 12.25
CA ASN A 598 -19.36 -8.59 12.92
C ASN A 598 -20.17 -9.40 13.95
N ALA A 599 -20.03 -10.73 13.94
CA ALA A 599 -20.82 -11.65 14.76
C ALA A 599 -20.65 -11.44 16.28
N GLU A 600 -19.65 -10.64 16.69
CA GLU A 600 -19.44 -10.18 18.06
C GLU A 600 -20.41 -9.06 18.48
N TYR A 601 -21.10 -8.44 17.53
CA TYR A 601 -22.00 -7.31 17.74
C TYR A 601 -23.45 -7.66 17.43
N ASP A 602 -24.36 -7.18 18.27
CA ASP A 602 -25.79 -7.21 18.01
C ASP A 602 -26.44 -5.85 18.29
N GLU A 603 -27.71 -5.70 17.90
CA GLU A 603 -28.43 -4.45 18.05
C GLU A 603 -28.47 -3.95 19.52
N THR A 604 -28.40 -4.81 20.53
CA THR A 604 -28.47 -4.39 21.93
C THR A 604 -27.22 -3.64 22.41
N MET A 605 -26.12 -3.72 21.66
CA MET A 605 -24.84 -3.09 22.01
C MET A 605 -24.75 -1.63 21.54
N PHE A 606 -25.50 -1.25 20.51
CA PHE A 606 -25.47 0.12 19.95
C PHE A 606 -26.47 1.05 20.63
N GLY A 607 -27.72 0.59 20.77
CA GLY A 607 -28.80 1.41 21.32
C GLY A 607 -29.36 2.46 20.35
N GLU A 608 -30.43 3.16 20.78
CA GLU A 608 -31.18 4.12 19.93
C GLU A 608 -30.39 5.42 19.65
N ASP A 609 -29.35 5.70 20.42
CA ASP A 609 -28.52 6.91 20.32
C ASP A 609 -27.13 6.68 19.70
N ALA A 610 -26.83 5.46 19.22
CA ALA A 610 -25.63 5.22 18.44
C ALA A 610 -25.61 6.10 17.18
N MET A 611 -24.46 6.70 16.93
CA MET A 611 -24.21 7.58 15.81
C MET A 611 -23.16 6.96 14.88
N MET A 612 -23.52 6.85 13.61
CA MET A 612 -22.64 6.50 12.52
C MET A 612 -21.99 7.78 11.97
N THR A 613 -20.69 7.73 11.76
CA THR A 613 -19.93 8.80 11.11
C THR A 613 -19.02 8.17 10.07
N LEU A 614 -18.73 8.89 8.99
CA LEU A 614 -17.76 8.43 8.00
C LEU A 614 -16.38 8.34 8.67
N SER A 615 -15.59 7.32 8.39
CA SER A 615 -14.19 7.32 8.85
C SER A 615 -13.33 8.15 7.91
N PRO A 616 -12.40 8.99 8.40
CA PRO A 616 -11.37 9.59 7.55
C PRO A 616 -10.30 8.60 7.07
N LEU A 617 -10.23 7.40 7.66
CA LEU A 617 -9.16 6.41 7.45
C LEU A 617 -9.44 5.43 6.28
N GLY A 618 -10.61 5.51 5.64
CA GLY A 618 -10.92 4.66 4.49
C GLY A 618 -12.26 4.97 3.82
N LEU A 619 -12.32 4.84 2.49
CA LEU A 619 -13.49 5.20 1.66
C LEU A 619 -14.78 4.42 1.99
N ASN A 620 -14.65 3.19 2.48
CA ASN A 620 -15.75 2.29 2.83
C ASN A 620 -15.81 2.02 4.34
N ARG A 621 -15.23 2.91 5.16
CA ARG A 621 -15.18 2.75 6.61
C ARG A 621 -16.13 3.72 7.32
N ILE A 622 -16.75 3.23 8.37
CA ILE A 622 -17.66 3.97 9.24
C ILE A 622 -17.22 3.81 10.68
N ILE A 623 -17.47 4.83 11.49
CA ILE A 623 -17.20 4.82 12.93
C ILE A 623 -18.52 4.95 13.66
N PHE A 624 -18.69 4.16 14.71
CA PHE A 624 -19.80 4.26 15.64
C PHE A 624 -19.33 4.72 17.02
N ASP A 625 -20.10 5.60 17.64
CA ASP A 625 -20.09 5.85 19.08
C ASP A 625 -21.51 6.11 19.60
N GLY A 626 -21.75 5.91 20.91
CA GLY A 626 -23.05 6.11 21.52
C GLY A 626 -23.05 5.86 23.02
N SER A 627 -24.19 5.98 23.71
CA SER A 627 -24.23 5.74 25.15
C SER A 627 -24.04 4.29 25.59
N GLN A 628 -24.04 3.33 24.64
CA GLN A 628 -23.86 1.90 24.90
C GLN A 628 -22.66 1.28 24.17
N ILE A 629 -22.07 1.98 23.20
CA ILE A 629 -20.92 1.53 22.41
C ILE A 629 -19.86 2.62 22.39
N SER A 630 -18.61 2.25 22.69
CA SER A 630 -17.45 3.12 22.57
C SER A 630 -17.09 3.33 21.09
N THR A 631 -16.14 4.22 20.81
CA THR A 631 -15.74 4.53 19.43
C THR A 631 -15.13 3.31 18.73
N LYS A 632 -15.86 2.74 17.77
CA LYS A 632 -15.45 1.55 16.98
C LYS A 632 -15.51 1.83 15.49
N GLU A 633 -14.45 1.48 14.77
CA GLU A 633 -14.37 1.59 13.31
C GLU A 633 -14.69 0.25 12.64
N PHE A 634 -15.49 0.32 11.58
CA PHE A 634 -15.86 -0.82 10.77
C PHE A 634 -15.64 -0.53 9.29
N GLU A 635 -15.01 -1.47 8.60
CA GLU A 635 -14.94 -1.50 7.15
C GLU A 635 -16.11 -2.29 6.58
N ILE A 636 -16.83 -1.68 5.65
CA ILE A 636 -17.92 -2.31 4.91
C ILE A 636 -17.31 -3.03 3.70
N SER A 637 -16.95 -4.30 3.89
CA SER A 637 -16.36 -5.13 2.83
C SER A 637 -17.44 -5.79 1.98
N LEU A 638 -17.73 -5.18 0.83
CA LEU A 638 -18.70 -5.72 -0.16
C LEU A 638 -18.20 -7.01 -0.83
N ALA A 639 -16.88 -7.19 -0.91
CA ALA A 639 -16.28 -8.38 -1.47
C ALA A 639 -16.51 -9.59 -0.57
N GLU A 640 -16.35 -9.40 0.75
CA GLU A 640 -16.51 -10.46 1.74
C GLU A 640 -17.95 -10.59 2.26
N GLY A 641 -18.78 -9.56 2.05
CA GLY A 641 -20.17 -9.54 2.51
C GLY A 641 -20.31 -9.38 4.03
N VAL A 642 -19.28 -8.86 4.69
CA VAL A 642 -19.22 -8.68 6.15
C VAL A 642 -18.73 -7.28 6.52
N SER A 643 -19.10 -6.85 7.72
CA SER A 643 -18.50 -5.68 8.37
C SER A 643 -17.26 -6.12 9.16
N ILE A 644 -16.09 -5.64 8.78
CA ILE A 644 -14.82 -5.99 9.44
C ILE A 644 -14.52 -4.90 10.48
N GLU A 645 -14.37 -5.27 11.75
CA GLU A 645 -13.92 -4.33 12.77
C GLU A 645 -12.42 -4.05 12.59
N HIS A 646 -12.05 -2.77 12.61
CA HIS A 646 -10.67 -2.35 12.80
C HIS A 646 -10.41 -2.11 14.28
N PRO A 647 -9.23 -2.48 14.82
CA PRO A 647 -8.89 -2.22 16.21
C PRO A 647 -9.16 -0.76 16.59
N GLY A 648 -9.99 -0.57 17.63
CA GLY A 648 -10.41 0.75 18.08
C GLY A 648 -9.57 1.31 19.24
N LEU A 649 -9.91 2.53 19.64
CA LEU A 649 -9.45 3.14 20.90
C LEU A 649 -9.79 2.24 22.10
N ASN A 650 -8.94 2.25 23.11
CA ASN A 650 -9.20 1.52 24.35
C ASN A 650 -10.40 2.16 25.08
N ASP A 651 -11.37 1.34 25.50
CA ASP A 651 -12.57 1.79 26.23
C ASP A 651 -12.21 2.49 27.56
N ASP A 652 -11.01 2.24 28.12
CA ASP A 652 -10.48 2.94 29.30
C ASP A 652 -10.04 4.39 29.00
N GLU A 653 -9.79 4.73 27.72
CA GLU A 653 -9.31 6.05 27.29
C GLU A 653 -10.43 7.00 26.89
N VAL A 654 -11.51 6.46 26.30
CA VAL A 654 -12.73 7.20 25.94
C VAL A 654 -13.93 6.45 26.51
N ALA A 655 -14.49 7.00 27.58
CA ALA A 655 -15.67 6.42 28.21
C ALA A 655 -16.87 6.45 27.26
N VAL A 656 -17.67 5.38 27.26
CA VAL A 656 -18.92 5.27 26.48
C VAL A 656 -19.91 6.41 26.79
N GLU A 657 -19.83 6.99 27.98
CA GLU A 657 -20.65 8.13 28.35
C GLU A 657 -20.30 9.43 27.58
N ALA A 658 -19.15 9.48 26.92
CA ALA A 658 -18.59 10.64 26.23
C ALA A 658 -18.58 10.47 24.69
N ALA A 659 -19.65 9.92 24.12
CA ALA A 659 -19.86 9.86 22.67
C ALA A 659 -19.98 11.26 22.03
N GLY A 660 -19.69 11.35 20.73
CA GLY A 660 -19.74 12.58 19.93
C GLY A 660 -18.37 13.01 19.39
N SER A 661 -17.54 12.05 18.99
CA SER A 661 -16.22 12.31 18.40
C SER A 661 -16.33 12.81 16.96
N ASN A 662 -15.47 13.75 16.57
CA ASN A 662 -15.34 14.19 15.18
C ASN A 662 -13.89 14.28 14.73
N TYR A 663 -13.72 14.28 13.41
CA TYR A 663 -12.42 14.15 12.75
C TYR A 663 -12.16 15.31 11.81
N PHE A 664 -10.89 15.69 11.68
CA PHE A 664 -10.45 16.78 10.81
C PHE A 664 -8.98 16.59 10.44
N ARG A 665 -8.52 17.27 9.39
CA ARG A 665 -7.11 17.23 8.98
C ARG A 665 -6.33 18.42 9.54
N TYR A 666 -5.07 18.19 9.90
CA TYR A 666 -4.11 19.22 10.28
C TYR A 666 -2.70 18.80 9.85
N ALA A 667 -2.05 19.59 9.00
CA ALA A 667 -0.71 19.31 8.47
C ALA A 667 -0.61 17.89 7.87
N ASP A 668 -1.55 17.57 6.97
CA ASP A 668 -1.78 16.26 6.34
C ASP A 668 -2.15 15.09 7.27
N ASP A 669 -1.98 15.24 8.58
CA ASP A 669 -2.43 14.27 9.59
C ASP A 669 -3.94 14.31 9.82
N ILE A 670 -4.48 13.20 10.34
CA ILE A 670 -5.89 13.04 10.68
C ILE A 670 -6.03 13.11 12.19
N PHE A 671 -6.71 14.14 12.68
CA PHE A 671 -6.95 14.35 14.11
C PHE A 671 -8.38 13.98 14.50
N MET A 672 -8.54 13.54 15.75
CA MET A 672 -9.82 13.27 16.39
C MET A 672 -10.01 14.18 17.60
N ALA A 673 -11.10 14.95 17.62
CA ALA A 673 -11.60 15.65 18.79
C ALA A 673 -12.71 14.82 19.43
N THR A 674 -12.52 14.39 20.68
CA THR A 674 -13.53 13.63 21.44
C THR A 674 -13.91 14.38 22.71
N PRO A 675 -15.20 14.45 23.07
CA PRO A 675 -15.60 15.02 24.34
C PRO A 675 -15.16 14.11 25.50
N THR A 676 -15.11 14.67 26.71
CA THR A 676 -14.94 13.93 27.97
C THR A 676 -16.08 14.32 28.92
N PHE A 677 -16.48 13.39 29.79
CA PHE A 677 -17.56 13.62 30.76
C PHE A 677 -17.15 13.13 32.16
N ASN A 678 -17.34 13.99 33.16
CA ASN A 678 -17.18 13.63 34.56
C ASN A 678 -18.55 13.58 35.26
N ALA A 679 -18.94 12.39 35.70
CA ALA A 679 -20.22 12.14 36.33
C ALA A 679 -20.36 12.73 37.75
N ASP A 680 -19.26 13.02 38.45
CA ASP A 680 -19.30 13.50 39.84
C ASP A 680 -19.88 14.92 39.94
N ASP A 681 -19.61 15.76 38.94
CA ASP A 681 -20.05 17.16 38.90
C ASP A 681 -20.78 17.56 37.60
N ASN A 682 -21.02 16.61 36.69
CA ASN A 682 -21.60 16.83 35.37
C ASN A 682 -20.83 17.88 34.56
N SER A 683 -19.49 17.79 34.61
CA SER A 683 -18.60 18.63 33.81
C SER A 683 -18.14 17.92 32.53
N TYR A 684 -17.82 18.72 31.52
CA TYR A 684 -17.42 18.24 30.20
C TYR A 684 -16.08 18.86 29.80
N GLY A 685 -15.27 18.12 29.08
CA GLY A 685 -14.01 18.56 28.48
C GLY A 685 -13.82 18.02 27.07
N VAL A 686 -12.62 18.17 26.53
CA VAL A 686 -12.23 17.66 25.20
C VAL A 686 -10.83 17.06 25.27
N ASN A 687 -10.66 15.91 24.62
CA ASN A 687 -9.36 15.37 24.25
C ASN A 687 -9.12 15.54 22.75
N LEU A 688 -7.87 15.74 22.38
CA LEU A 688 -7.39 15.75 21.00
C LEU A 688 -6.43 14.59 20.80
N TYR A 689 -6.60 13.85 19.72
CA TYR A 689 -5.73 12.74 19.33
C TYR A 689 -5.25 12.90 17.87
N ASN A 690 -4.03 12.46 17.58
CA ASN A 690 -3.63 12.10 16.21
C ASN A 690 -4.03 10.64 15.97
N ILE A 691 -4.76 10.37 14.90
CA ILE A 691 -5.24 9.03 14.53
C ILE A 691 -4.80 8.60 13.13
N THR A 692 -3.84 9.29 12.50
CA THR A 692 -3.36 9.00 11.14
C THR A 692 -3.07 7.51 10.93
N ASP A 693 -2.49 6.84 11.92
CA ASP A 693 -2.09 5.42 11.83
C ASP A 693 -3.15 4.40 12.27
N GLY A 694 -4.37 4.86 12.59
CA GLY A 694 -5.48 4.05 13.11
C GLY A 694 -5.94 4.47 14.50
N LEU A 695 -7.18 4.10 14.86
CA LEU A 695 -7.76 4.41 16.18
C LEU A 695 -7.04 3.66 17.33
N ASP A 696 -6.54 2.45 17.10
CA ASP A 696 -5.78 1.67 18.08
C ASP A 696 -4.38 2.23 18.38
N LYS A 697 -3.89 3.11 17.51
CA LYS A 697 -2.60 3.79 17.64
C LYS A 697 -2.77 5.29 17.91
N ALA A 698 -3.95 5.70 18.33
CA ALA A 698 -4.24 7.10 18.58
C ALA A 698 -3.27 7.70 19.61
N GLU A 699 -2.60 8.78 19.23
CA GLU A 699 -1.68 9.50 20.12
C GLU A 699 -2.42 10.68 20.76
N LYS A 700 -2.56 10.70 22.09
CA LYS A 700 -3.20 11.81 22.79
C LYS A 700 -2.31 13.06 22.76
N LEU A 701 -2.78 14.09 22.07
CA LEU A 701 -2.07 15.35 21.86
C LEU A 701 -2.45 16.43 22.91
N ALA A 702 -3.69 16.42 23.38
CA ALA A 702 -4.14 17.38 24.39
C ALA A 702 -5.35 16.87 25.18
N GLN A 703 -5.52 17.44 26.37
CA GLN A 703 -6.69 17.27 27.23
C GLN A 703 -7.04 18.60 27.88
N VAL A 704 -8.29 19.05 27.73
CA VAL A 704 -8.81 20.27 28.35
C VAL A 704 -10.05 19.92 29.16
N ASP A 705 -9.89 19.92 30.49
CA ASP A 705 -10.95 19.53 31.42
C ASP A 705 -11.88 20.69 31.80
N ASN A 706 -13.10 20.35 32.22
CA ASN A 706 -14.04 21.26 32.89
C ASN A 706 -14.40 22.54 32.10
N LEU A 707 -14.55 22.43 30.78
CA LEU A 707 -14.96 23.52 29.90
C LEU A 707 -16.42 23.94 30.09
N LEU A 708 -17.31 22.96 30.32
CA LEU A 708 -18.74 23.18 30.52
C LEU A 708 -19.24 22.44 31.76
N SER A 709 -20.38 22.89 32.29
CA SER A 709 -21.18 22.15 33.27
C SER A 709 -22.68 22.35 33.04
N THR A 710 -23.44 21.28 33.27
CA THR A 710 -24.90 21.23 33.05
C THR A 710 -25.63 20.59 34.24
N GLU A 711 -26.96 20.76 34.29
CA GLU A 711 -27.79 19.97 35.21
C GLU A 711 -28.00 18.56 34.60
N GLY A 712 -27.25 17.57 35.11
CA GLY A 712 -27.27 16.20 34.62
C GLY A 712 -26.53 16.00 33.29
N ARG A 713 -26.36 14.74 32.88
CA ARG A 713 -25.73 14.35 31.61
C ARG A 713 -26.59 14.81 30.43
N GLN A 714 -25.95 15.48 29.47
CA GLN A 714 -26.52 15.94 28.21
C GLN A 714 -25.83 15.23 27.04
N PRO A 715 -26.49 15.12 25.86
CA PRO A 715 -25.80 14.79 24.62
C PRO A 715 -24.66 15.78 24.37
N MET A 716 -23.53 15.27 23.88
CA MET A 716 -22.31 16.06 23.71
C MET A 716 -21.64 15.74 22.38
N ASN A 717 -20.88 16.70 21.85
CA ASN A 717 -20.07 16.52 20.64
C ASN A 717 -18.84 17.44 20.71
N ALA A 718 -17.70 16.98 20.19
CA ALA A 718 -16.49 17.78 20.05
C ALA A 718 -16.07 17.89 18.58
N PHE A 719 -15.57 19.05 18.16
CA PHE A 719 -15.13 19.33 16.79
C PHE A 719 -13.82 20.09 16.79
N GLY A 720 -12.97 19.84 15.79
CA GLY A 720 -11.81 20.68 15.49
C GLY A 720 -12.00 21.49 14.22
N VAL A 721 -11.51 22.74 14.24
CA VAL A 721 -11.46 23.63 13.08
C VAL A 721 -10.05 24.19 12.98
N VAL A 722 -9.46 24.13 11.78
CA VAL A 722 -8.09 24.59 11.53
C VAL A 722 -8.11 25.95 10.84
N ARG A 723 -7.26 26.86 11.34
CA ARG A 723 -7.01 28.19 10.78
C ARG A 723 -5.50 28.36 10.59
N ASN A 724 -4.99 28.00 9.40
CA ASN A 724 -3.55 27.93 9.14
C ASN A 724 -2.84 27.05 10.21
N ALA A 725 -1.98 27.62 11.06
CA ALA A 725 -1.29 26.88 12.12
C ALA A 725 -2.15 26.62 13.37
N ASP A 726 -3.28 27.33 13.53
CA ASP A 726 -4.07 27.30 14.75
C ASP A 726 -5.20 26.27 14.71
N ILE A 727 -5.46 25.64 15.85
CA ILE A 727 -6.56 24.69 16.06
C ILE A 727 -7.55 25.31 17.04
N ASP A 728 -8.81 25.39 16.62
CA ASP A 728 -9.95 25.69 17.49
C ASP A 728 -10.68 24.39 17.80
N LEU A 729 -10.82 24.04 19.08
CA LEU A 729 -11.68 22.93 19.50
C LEU A 729 -12.98 23.49 20.07
N TYR A 730 -14.11 23.00 19.55
CA TYR A 730 -15.43 23.31 20.03
C TYR A 730 -16.03 22.11 20.76
N LEU A 731 -16.69 22.37 21.89
CA LEU A 731 -17.44 21.39 22.68
C LEU A 731 -18.88 21.85 22.80
N MET A 732 -19.82 21.04 22.35
CA MET A 732 -21.25 21.23 22.62
C MET A 732 -21.71 20.24 23.68
N ALA A 733 -22.45 20.71 24.69
CA ALA A 733 -23.14 19.86 25.67
C ALA A 733 -24.56 20.39 25.89
N GLY A 734 -25.57 19.67 25.41
CA GLY A 734 -26.96 20.10 25.41
C GLY A 734 -27.14 21.41 24.63
N ASN A 735 -27.52 22.50 25.33
CA ASN A 735 -27.71 23.82 24.75
C ASN A 735 -26.54 24.78 24.96
N LYS A 736 -25.35 24.28 25.33
CA LYS A 736 -24.16 25.10 25.57
C LYS A 736 -23.02 24.75 24.64
N ILE A 737 -22.22 25.76 24.27
CA ILE A 737 -20.97 25.60 23.53
C ILE A 737 -19.82 26.20 24.35
N ALA A 738 -18.68 25.54 24.34
CA ALA A 738 -17.38 26.10 24.71
C ALA A 738 -16.41 26.01 23.54
N LYS A 739 -15.49 26.96 23.45
CA LYS A 739 -14.38 26.97 22.49
C LYS A 739 -13.07 27.05 23.25
N VAL A 740 -12.05 26.33 22.79
CA VAL A 740 -10.65 26.56 23.15
C VAL A 740 -9.81 26.73 21.89
N THR A 741 -8.71 27.47 21.97
CA THR A 741 -7.86 27.77 20.80
C THR A 741 -6.37 27.72 21.13
N THR A 742 -5.56 27.33 20.15
CA THR A 742 -4.09 27.48 20.19
C THR A 742 -3.64 28.91 19.88
N GLU A 743 -4.52 29.74 19.31
CA GLU A 743 -4.17 31.08 18.84
C GLU A 743 -3.58 31.93 19.98
N GLY A 744 -2.44 32.57 19.69
CA GLY A 744 -1.74 33.43 20.65
C GLY A 744 -0.89 32.68 21.67
N ILE A 745 -0.75 31.36 21.55
CA ILE A 745 0.13 30.52 22.37
C ILE A 745 1.23 29.94 21.48
N GLU A 746 2.49 30.11 21.88
CA GLU A 746 3.60 29.44 21.19
C GLU A 746 3.55 27.94 21.52
N GLN A 747 3.24 27.11 20.52
CA GLN A 747 3.19 25.66 20.68
C GLN A 747 4.59 25.07 20.82
N ALA A 748 4.70 23.98 21.58
CA ALA A 748 5.95 23.26 21.74
C ALA A 748 6.48 22.76 20.39
N THR A 749 7.77 22.94 20.15
CA THR A 749 8.45 22.58 18.91
C THR A 749 9.90 22.28 19.21
N GLU A 750 10.43 21.19 18.65
CA GLU A 750 11.87 20.94 18.70
C GLU A 750 12.63 21.85 17.76
N MET A 751 13.90 22.07 18.09
CA MET A 751 14.72 23.02 17.36
C MET A 751 15.31 22.47 16.06
N ALA A 752 15.43 21.14 15.94
CA ALA A 752 16.03 20.47 14.81
C ALA A 752 15.56 19.02 14.70
N ARG A 753 15.71 18.44 13.51
CA ARG A 753 15.53 17.02 13.28
C ARG A 753 16.69 16.24 13.86
N ILE A 754 16.42 15.28 14.75
CA ILE A 754 17.45 14.52 15.45
C ILE A 754 18.14 13.53 14.52
N PHE A 755 19.44 13.32 14.71
CA PHE A 755 20.14 12.13 14.25
C PHE A 755 21.31 11.80 15.19
N ALA A 756 21.75 10.54 15.14
CA ALA A 756 22.91 10.06 15.88
C ALA A 756 24.21 10.25 15.06
N TYR A 757 25.32 10.59 15.70
CA TYR A 757 26.64 10.68 15.08
C TYR A 757 27.72 10.16 16.05
N ASN A 758 28.98 10.06 15.60
CA ASN A 758 30.09 9.55 16.42
C ASN A 758 29.81 8.15 17.00
N LEU A 759 29.21 7.27 16.19
CA LEU A 759 28.91 5.89 16.55
C LEU A 759 30.24 5.13 16.76
N LYS A 760 30.40 4.50 17.93
CA LYS A 760 31.61 3.77 18.31
C LYS A 760 31.28 2.43 18.93
N THR A 761 32.11 1.46 18.61
CA THR A 761 32.07 0.12 19.20
C THR A 761 33.33 -0.12 20.03
N GLU A 762 33.17 -0.29 21.34
CA GLU A 762 34.25 -0.61 22.26
C GLU A 762 34.07 -2.02 22.81
N LYS A 763 35.13 -2.83 22.78
CA LYS A 763 35.08 -4.19 23.32
C LYS A 763 35.37 -4.17 24.83
N ASP A 764 34.40 -4.62 25.62
CA ASP A 764 34.46 -4.64 27.09
C ASP A 764 34.76 -6.05 27.63
N GLY A 765 36.03 -6.42 27.59
CA GLY A 765 36.46 -7.77 27.96
C GLY A 765 36.21 -8.79 26.85
N GLU A 766 36.07 -10.07 27.20
CA GLU A 766 35.82 -11.14 26.20
C GLU A 766 34.33 -11.35 25.88
N ASP A 767 33.44 -10.90 26.78
CA ASP A 767 32.02 -11.27 26.77
C ASP A 767 31.06 -10.10 26.52
N ALA A 768 31.55 -8.87 26.26
CA ALA A 768 30.68 -7.72 26.01
C ALA A 768 31.26 -6.69 25.04
N TYR A 769 30.36 -5.90 24.47
CA TYR A 769 30.66 -4.68 23.71
C TYR A 769 29.83 -3.52 24.25
N THR A 770 30.44 -2.35 24.39
CA THR A 770 29.73 -1.08 24.59
C THR A 770 29.64 -0.33 23.29
N LEU A 771 28.41 0.04 22.94
CA LEU A 771 28.05 0.80 21.76
C LEU A 771 27.67 2.19 22.23
N SER A 772 28.34 3.21 21.70
CA SER A 772 28.11 4.60 22.10
C SER A 772 27.88 5.49 20.90
N PHE A 773 27.05 6.51 21.06
CA PHE A 773 26.81 7.52 20.04
C PHE A 773 26.41 8.85 20.69
N ASN A 774 26.53 9.92 19.91
CA ASN A 774 26.05 11.24 20.26
C ASN A 774 24.80 11.60 19.44
N THR A 775 24.00 12.55 19.91
CA THR A 775 22.89 13.13 19.15
C THR A 775 23.07 14.64 19.00
N ILE A 776 22.45 15.26 17.98
CA ILE A 776 22.58 16.71 17.80
C ILE A 776 21.76 17.52 18.81
N ILE A 777 20.65 16.96 19.25
CA ILE A 777 19.75 17.45 20.30
C ILE A 777 19.42 16.29 21.25
N PRO A 778 18.95 16.56 22.49
CA PRO A 778 18.59 15.49 23.41
C PRO A 778 17.51 14.58 22.83
N ALA A 779 17.71 13.26 22.90
CA ALA A 779 16.72 12.27 22.49
C ALA A 779 15.71 12.02 23.61
N THR A 780 14.42 11.96 23.25
CA THR A 780 13.35 11.48 24.13
C THR A 780 13.38 9.95 24.25
N GLU A 781 13.76 9.27 23.15
CA GLU A 781 14.01 7.83 23.10
C GLU A 781 15.28 7.52 22.32
N ALA A 782 16.05 6.56 22.80
CA ALA A 782 17.30 6.13 22.18
C ALA A 782 17.48 4.63 22.36
N SER A 783 17.80 3.93 21.29
CA SER A 783 18.09 2.49 21.31
C SER A 783 19.11 2.10 20.25
N VAL A 784 19.60 0.88 20.35
CA VAL A 784 20.48 0.25 19.36
C VAL A 784 19.82 -1.01 18.82
N ASN A 785 19.70 -1.12 17.51
CA ASN A 785 19.28 -2.33 16.83
C ASN A 785 20.52 -3.12 16.39
N LEU A 786 20.61 -4.38 16.80
CA LEU A 786 21.62 -5.32 16.32
C LEU A 786 21.08 -6.07 15.11
N ILE A 787 21.82 -6.01 14.01
CA ILE A 787 21.46 -6.58 12.73
C ILE A 787 22.39 -7.74 12.42
N ASN A 788 21.83 -8.92 12.18
CA ASN A 788 22.61 -10.06 11.74
C ASN A 788 23.10 -9.83 10.31
N THR A 789 24.41 -9.78 10.11
CA THR A 789 24.99 -9.47 8.79
C THR A 789 24.75 -10.55 7.73
N HIS A 790 24.33 -11.75 8.13
CA HIS A 790 23.99 -12.83 7.20
C HIS A 790 22.55 -12.74 6.71
N THR A 791 21.59 -12.42 7.58
CA THR A 791 20.17 -12.36 7.24
C THR A 791 19.71 -10.95 6.85
N GLY A 792 20.37 -9.92 7.37
CA GLY A 792 19.94 -8.52 7.27
C GLY A 792 18.84 -8.14 8.26
N GLU A 793 18.43 -9.03 9.17
CA GLU A 793 17.33 -8.81 10.10
C GLU A 793 17.80 -8.24 11.45
N VAL A 794 16.96 -7.41 12.06
CA VAL A 794 17.14 -6.94 13.45
C VAL A 794 16.82 -8.11 14.38
N GLU A 795 17.83 -8.63 15.07
CA GLU A 795 17.66 -9.74 16.02
C GLU A 795 17.44 -9.26 17.47
N LEU A 796 17.89 -8.04 17.78
CA LEU A 796 17.80 -7.48 19.13
C LEU A 796 17.78 -5.96 19.11
N THR A 797 16.86 -5.36 19.86
CA THR A 797 16.84 -3.92 20.15
C THR A 797 17.16 -3.70 21.63
N ILE A 798 18.16 -2.87 21.91
CA ILE A 798 18.64 -2.57 23.26
C ILE A 798 18.42 -1.09 23.55
N PRO A 799 17.68 -0.71 24.61
CA PRO A 799 17.58 0.68 25.03
C PRO A 799 18.96 1.26 25.35
N ALA A 800 19.24 2.44 24.82
CA ALA A 800 20.47 3.18 25.11
C ALA A 800 20.19 4.17 26.25
N THR A 801 21.12 4.26 27.19
CA THR A 801 21.00 5.17 28.35
C THR A 801 22.07 6.24 28.30
N GLY A 802 21.70 7.45 28.71
CA GLY A 802 22.54 8.63 28.51
C GLY A 802 21.84 9.93 28.90
N ALA A 803 22.59 11.02 28.85
CA ALA A 803 22.11 12.39 29.04
C ALA A 803 23.01 13.35 28.25
N ASP A 804 22.61 14.61 28.11
CA ASP A 804 23.40 15.66 27.44
C ASP A 804 23.89 15.27 26.03
N CYS A 805 23.02 14.60 25.27
CA CYS A 805 23.29 14.12 23.91
C CYS A 805 24.40 13.07 23.78
N GLU A 806 24.69 12.31 24.84
CA GLU A 806 25.61 11.17 24.81
C GLU A 806 24.90 9.91 25.32
N TYR A 807 24.88 8.84 24.52
CA TYR A 807 24.13 7.62 24.81
C TYR A 807 24.99 6.38 24.65
N THR A 808 24.72 5.37 25.48
CA THR A 808 25.43 4.08 25.48
C THR A 808 24.47 2.91 25.65
N ALA A 809 24.76 1.81 24.97
CA ALA A 809 24.11 0.52 25.13
C ALA A 809 25.18 -0.57 25.24
N THR A 810 24.95 -1.60 26.05
CA THR A 810 25.88 -2.71 26.21
C THR A 810 25.27 -3.97 25.64
N VAL A 811 26.00 -4.66 24.76
CA VAL A 811 25.66 -5.98 24.23
C VAL A 811 26.47 -7.03 24.98
N GLN A 812 25.81 -7.99 25.61
CA GLN A 812 26.47 -9.14 26.19
C GLN A 812 26.51 -10.30 25.19
N LYS A 813 27.53 -11.14 25.29
CA LYS A 813 27.65 -12.40 24.53
C LYS A 813 26.41 -13.29 24.68
N SER A 814 25.77 -13.25 25.85
CA SER A 814 24.54 -14.01 26.12
C SER A 814 23.32 -13.54 25.32
N ASP A 815 23.36 -12.33 24.79
CA ASP A 815 22.20 -11.69 24.17
C ASP A 815 22.08 -12.05 22.69
N VAL A 816 23.13 -12.65 22.13
CA VAL A 816 23.25 -12.94 20.69
C VAL A 816 23.79 -14.34 20.43
N ALA A 817 23.60 -14.85 19.21
CA ALA A 817 24.07 -16.17 18.84
C ALA A 817 25.60 -16.24 18.75
N GLU A 818 26.20 -17.31 19.30
CA GLU A 818 27.65 -17.53 19.16
C GLU A 818 28.05 -17.73 17.68
N ASN A 819 29.23 -17.25 17.30
CA ASN A 819 29.78 -17.32 15.94
C ASN A 819 28.93 -16.61 14.87
N THR A 820 28.19 -15.57 15.27
CA THR A 820 27.40 -14.74 14.37
C THR A 820 28.00 -13.33 14.32
N ASN A 821 28.08 -12.77 13.11
CA ASN A 821 28.56 -11.41 12.89
C ASN A 821 27.38 -10.44 12.89
N TYR A 822 27.47 -9.42 13.71
CA TYR A 822 26.46 -8.37 13.81
C TYR A 822 27.02 -7.04 13.33
N THR A 823 26.17 -6.24 12.71
CA THR A 823 26.33 -4.79 12.67
C THR A 823 25.26 -4.18 13.56
N TRP A 824 25.27 -2.85 13.72
CA TRP A 824 24.26 -2.18 14.52
C TRP A 824 23.90 -0.82 13.95
N GLU A 825 22.77 -0.28 14.38
CA GLU A 825 22.33 1.08 14.10
C GLU A 825 21.79 1.73 15.37
N ALA A 826 21.97 3.05 15.48
CA ALA A 826 21.34 3.85 16.52
C ALA A 826 19.97 4.32 16.05
N ALA A 827 18.91 3.99 16.79
CA ALA A 827 17.55 4.49 16.56
C ALA A 827 17.25 5.55 17.61
N VAL A 828 16.96 6.78 17.17
CA VAL A 828 16.75 7.93 18.06
C VAL A 828 15.46 8.67 17.70
N LYS A 829 14.78 9.19 18.71
CA LYS A 829 13.56 10.01 18.58
C LYS A 829 13.67 11.26 19.46
N ALA A 830 13.11 12.37 18.99
CA ALA A 830 12.91 13.60 19.74
C ALA A 830 11.47 14.11 19.52
N GLY A 831 11.09 15.24 20.11
CA GLY A 831 9.84 15.91 19.76
C GLY A 831 9.83 16.43 18.31
N ASN A 832 8.65 16.73 17.80
CA ASN A 832 8.45 17.15 16.42
C ASN A 832 8.92 18.59 16.18
N VAL A 833 9.39 18.85 14.96
CA VAL A 833 9.68 20.21 14.49
C VAL A 833 8.42 20.73 13.82
N THR A 834 7.58 21.47 14.55
CA THR A 834 6.25 21.87 14.07
C THR A 834 6.26 23.02 13.06
N SER A 835 7.40 23.70 12.90
CA SER A 835 7.55 24.72 11.87
C SER A 835 8.99 24.89 11.40
N PHE A 836 9.24 25.55 10.27
CA PHE A 836 10.60 25.91 9.85
C PHE A 836 11.24 26.84 10.88
N LYS A 837 12.15 26.29 11.69
CA LYS A 837 12.64 26.93 12.92
C LYS A 837 14.13 27.24 12.81
N GLU A 838 14.49 28.48 13.13
CA GLU A 838 15.88 28.89 13.32
C GLU A 838 16.40 28.37 14.66
N PHE A 839 17.53 27.65 14.63
CA PHE A 839 18.22 27.20 15.85
C PHE A 839 19.30 28.18 16.30
N ASP A 840 20.25 28.49 15.41
CA ASP A 840 21.39 29.34 15.71
C ASP A 840 21.92 30.01 14.45
N VAL A 841 22.25 31.30 14.57
CA VAL A 841 22.85 32.12 13.53
C VAL A 841 24.05 32.85 14.09
N GLN A 842 25.24 32.48 13.62
CA GLN A 842 26.49 33.01 14.12
C GLN A 842 27.26 33.73 13.02
N GLN A 843 27.72 34.96 13.32
CA GLN A 843 28.67 35.66 12.46
C GLN A 843 30.10 35.15 12.71
N LEU A 844 30.50 34.12 11.96
CA LEU A 844 31.78 33.42 12.11
C LEU A 844 32.80 33.75 11.04
N PHE A 845 32.40 34.31 9.92
CA PHE A 845 33.25 34.45 8.73
C PHE A 845 33.23 35.89 8.20
N THR A 846 34.08 36.18 7.22
CA THR A 846 34.07 37.46 6.50
C THR A 846 33.53 37.33 5.09
N SER A 847 33.76 36.19 4.43
CA SER A 847 33.23 35.94 3.09
C SER A 847 33.08 34.44 2.79
N PRO A 848 32.11 33.76 3.43
CA PRO A 848 31.87 32.35 3.22
C PRO A 848 31.10 32.11 1.92
N TYR A 849 31.53 31.13 1.11
CA TYR A 849 30.93 30.90 -0.22
C TYR A 849 30.45 29.46 -0.46
N GLY A 850 30.78 28.51 0.40
CA GLY A 850 30.43 27.12 0.22
C GLY A 850 30.17 26.46 1.57
N ILE A 851 29.18 25.58 1.60
CA ILE A 851 28.90 24.71 2.73
C ILE A 851 28.58 23.31 2.22
N ALA A 852 29.07 22.28 2.90
CA ALA A 852 28.76 20.89 2.61
C ALA A 852 28.76 20.06 3.90
N VAL A 853 27.94 19.01 3.96
CA VAL A 853 27.85 18.09 5.09
C VAL A 853 28.24 16.70 4.63
N ASN A 854 29.00 15.97 5.45
CA ASN A 854 29.28 14.56 5.19
C ASN A 854 28.09 13.69 5.62
N ASN A 855 27.22 13.34 4.68
CA ASN A 855 26.02 12.54 4.96
C ASN A 855 26.23 11.02 4.85
N ASN A 856 27.47 10.52 4.73
CA ASN A 856 27.71 9.07 4.67
C ASN A 856 27.99 8.47 6.06
N PRO A 857 27.06 7.68 6.65
CA PRO A 857 27.24 7.09 7.98
C PRO A 857 28.37 6.05 8.05
N ALA A 858 28.82 5.51 6.91
CA ALA A 858 29.98 4.62 6.86
C ALA A 858 31.33 5.37 6.99
N ASN A 859 31.31 6.70 7.00
CA ASN A 859 32.50 7.54 7.10
C ASN A 859 32.80 7.96 8.54
N VAL A 860 34.08 8.04 8.92
CA VAL A 860 34.49 8.45 10.28
C VAL A 860 34.23 9.94 10.56
N TYR A 861 34.09 10.75 9.51
CA TYR A 861 33.75 12.18 9.57
C TYR A 861 32.24 12.43 9.36
N PHE A 862 31.41 11.40 9.53
CA PHE A 862 29.96 11.50 9.33
C PHE A 862 29.35 12.63 10.17
N GLY A 863 28.53 13.44 9.49
CA GLY A 863 27.84 14.61 10.02
C GLY A 863 28.70 15.88 10.10
N ASN A 864 30.01 15.81 9.87
CA ASN A 864 30.84 17.02 9.91
C ASN A 864 30.42 18.02 8.82
N VAL A 865 30.42 19.29 9.20
CA VAL A 865 30.03 20.43 8.36
C VAL A 865 31.28 21.19 7.95
N TYR A 866 31.46 21.35 6.64
CA TYR A 866 32.58 22.08 6.06
C TYR A 866 32.10 23.42 5.53
N VAL A 867 32.84 24.50 5.79
CA VAL A 867 32.52 25.85 5.32
C VAL A 867 33.75 26.49 4.69
N SER A 868 33.64 26.96 3.45
CA SER A 868 34.71 27.70 2.79
C SER A 868 34.62 29.19 3.13
N ASN A 869 35.77 29.83 3.37
CA ASN A 869 35.91 31.26 3.59
C ASN A 869 36.97 31.85 2.66
N THR A 870 36.60 32.84 1.86
CA THR A 870 37.42 33.34 0.73
C THR A 870 38.30 34.55 1.06
N THR A 871 38.13 35.17 2.23
CA THR A 871 38.90 36.35 2.66
C THR A 871 39.31 36.24 4.11
N GLU A 872 40.50 36.72 4.46
CA GLU A 872 40.90 36.88 5.87
C GLU A 872 40.23 38.12 6.51
N GLY A 873 40.05 38.11 7.83
CA GLY A 873 39.65 39.31 8.56
C GLY A 873 39.13 39.06 9.99
N GLU A 874 38.76 40.15 10.66
CA GLU A 874 38.26 40.13 12.04
C GLU A 874 36.74 39.90 12.06
N THR A 875 36.29 38.98 12.92
CA THR A 875 34.86 38.71 13.19
C THR A 875 34.55 38.90 14.68
N PRO A 876 33.27 38.99 15.09
CA PRO A 876 32.91 39.03 16.50
C PRO A 876 33.40 37.84 17.33
N ARG A 877 33.77 36.72 16.70
CA ARG A 877 34.21 35.47 17.34
C ARG A 877 35.71 35.20 17.19
N GLY A 878 36.45 36.11 16.55
CA GLY A 878 37.90 36.00 16.35
C GLY A 878 38.32 36.28 14.91
N ASN A 879 39.62 36.23 14.65
CA ASN A 879 40.14 36.35 13.30
C ASN A 879 39.91 35.03 12.54
N VAL A 880 39.56 35.17 11.26
CA VAL A 880 39.47 34.07 10.31
C VAL A 880 40.46 34.28 9.18
N ASP A 881 41.08 33.19 8.75
CA ASP A 881 41.94 33.10 7.57
C ASP A 881 41.18 32.56 6.35
N VAL A 882 41.82 32.60 5.18
CA VAL A 882 41.33 32.05 3.91
C VAL A 882 41.50 30.53 3.91
N GLY A 883 40.42 29.78 3.72
CA GLY A 883 40.48 28.31 3.78
C GLY A 883 39.12 27.64 4.00
N ILE A 884 39.17 26.39 4.44
CA ILE A 884 38.00 25.58 4.78
C ILE A 884 38.01 25.31 6.28
N TYR A 885 36.87 25.53 6.92
CA TYR A 885 36.63 25.29 8.33
C TYR A 885 35.76 24.05 8.50
N GLU A 886 36.00 23.30 9.57
CA GLU A 886 35.28 22.09 9.93
C GLU A 886 34.57 22.28 11.27
N TYR A 887 33.31 21.88 11.33
CA TYR A 887 32.48 21.87 12.51
C TYR A 887 31.91 20.46 12.71
N SER A 888 31.82 20.02 13.97
CA SER A 888 31.07 18.82 14.32
C SER A 888 29.57 19.06 14.14
N PRO A 889 28.74 17.99 14.09
CA PRO A 889 27.28 18.09 13.93
C PRO A 889 26.58 19.03 14.92
N ASN A 890 27.09 19.12 16.16
CA ASN A 890 26.58 20.01 17.21
C ASN A 890 27.15 21.44 17.16
N GLY A 891 27.79 21.85 16.06
CA GLY A 891 28.25 23.22 15.82
C GLY A 891 29.56 23.60 16.52
N ILE A 892 30.33 22.64 17.06
CA ILE A 892 31.64 22.94 17.65
C ILE A 892 32.67 23.05 16.53
N ASN A 893 33.44 24.14 16.52
CA ASN A 893 34.57 24.30 15.60
C ASN A 893 35.69 23.30 15.94
N ILE A 894 35.96 22.39 15.02
CA ILE A 894 37.02 21.36 15.11
C ILE A 894 38.08 21.56 14.01
N SER A 895 38.11 22.74 13.42
CA SER A 895 39.03 23.08 12.33
C SER A 895 40.49 22.87 12.74
N PRO A 896 41.33 22.39 11.81
CA PRO A 896 42.76 22.31 12.05
C PRO A 896 43.39 23.70 12.12
N SER A 897 44.60 23.76 12.66
CA SER A 897 45.34 25.02 12.82
C SER A 897 45.66 25.72 11.50
N ASP A 898 45.76 24.97 10.41
CA ASP A 898 45.95 25.49 9.05
C ASP A 898 44.72 25.16 8.19
N VAL A 899 43.78 26.10 8.14
CA VAL A 899 42.54 25.98 7.35
C VAL A 899 42.77 26.03 5.84
N SER A 900 43.96 26.41 5.37
CA SER A 900 44.27 26.49 3.94
C SER A 900 44.46 25.11 3.29
N ALA A 901 44.67 24.07 4.11
CA ALA A 901 45.08 22.72 3.69
C ALA A 901 46.39 22.72 2.87
N GLY A 902 47.27 23.70 3.10
CA GLY A 902 48.53 23.87 2.35
C GLY A 902 48.37 24.45 0.94
N ILE A 903 47.18 24.99 0.60
CA ILE A 903 46.90 25.62 -0.70
C ILE A 903 47.06 27.14 -0.58
N GLU A 904 47.78 27.75 -1.52
CA GLU A 904 47.90 29.21 -1.62
C GLU A 904 46.66 29.82 -2.28
N TRP A 905 45.61 30.02 -1.49
CA TRP A 905 44.37 30.67 -1.94
C TRP A 905 44.58 32.17 -2.25
N THR A 906 43.79 32.71 -3.18
CA THR A 906 43.98 34.10 -3.66
C THR A 906 43.59 35.17 -2.64
N GLY A 907 42.76 34.82 -1.65
CA GLY A 907 42.23 35.77 -0.66
C GLY A 907 41.25 36.80 -1.24
N VAL A 908 40.71 36.55 -2.43
CA VAL A 908 39.74 37.43 -3.10
C VAL A 908 38.33 36.86 -2.94
N ALA A 909 37.41 37.71 -2.48
CA ALA A 909 36.01 37.35 -2.27
C ALA A 909 35.40 36.64 -3.49
N GLY A 910 34.88 35.43 -3.28
CA GLY A 910 34.20 34.63 -4.31
C GLY A 910 35.11 33.92 -5.33
N GLN A 911 36.43 33.87 -5.14
CA GLN A 911 37.35 33.13 -6.03
C GLN A 911 37.57 31.67 -5.61
N GLY A 912 38.39 31.43 -4.57
CA GLY A 912 38.73 30.09 -4.07
C GLY A 912 39.27 30.17 -2.62
N PRO A 913 38.95 29.22 -1.73
CA PRO A 913 38.07 28.06 -1.95
C PRO A 913 36.60 28.52 -2.02
N ARG A 914 35.88 28.21 -3.11
CA ARG A 914 34.54 28.76 -3.35
C ARG A 914 33.43 27.79 -2.99
N ARG A 915 32.95 26.97 -3.94
CA ARG A 915 31.95 25.94 -3.66
C ARG A 915 32.66 24.67 -3.25
N ILE A 916 32.04 23.92 -2.35
CA ILE A 916 32.62 22.68 -1.82
C ILE A 916 31.60 21.56 -1.90
N ALA A 917 32.10 20.33 -2.05
CA ALA A 917 31.32 19.10 -2.03
C ALA A 917 32.11 17.99 -1.33
N VAL A 918 31.42 17.06 -0.67
CA VAL A 918 32.05 15.94 0.06
C VAL A 918 31.60 14.63 -0.56
N ALA A 919 32.56 13.79 -0.96
CA ALA A 919 32.25 12.45 -1.47
C ALA A 919 31.92 11.49 -0.33
N ALA A 920 31.28 10.37 -0.64
CA ALA A 920 30.96 9.31 0.33
C ALA A 920 32.20 8.79 1.08
N ASP A 921 33.37 8.76 0.44
CA ASP A 921 34.63 8.37 1.08
C ASP A 921 35.28 9.46 1.94
N GLY A 922 34.67 10.65 2.02
CA GLY A 922 35.10 11.77 2.86
C GLY A 922 35.99 12.78 2.15
N ARG A 923 36.44 12.52 0.92
CA ARG A 923 37.23 13.51 0.17
C ARG A 923 36.43 14.79 -0.04
N ILE A 924 37.06 15.93 0.26
CA ILE A 924 36.47 17.25 0.11
C ILE A 924 36.97 17.85 -1.20
N PHE A 925 36.05 18.29 -2.07
CA PHE A 925 36.36 18.95 -3.32
C PHE A 925 36.03 20.42 -3.22
N ALA A 926 36.97 21.30 -3.55
CA ALA A 926 36.80 22.75 -3.52
C ALA A 926 37.04 23.35 -4.90
N SER A 927 36.09 24.14 -5.40
CA SER A 927 36.20 24.84 -6.69
C SER A 927 36.96 26.17 -6.54
N ASP A 928 37.70 26.53 -7.59
CA ASP A 928 38.36 27.85 -7.70
C ASP A 928 38.05 28.49 -9.07
N TYR A 929 37.44 29.68 -9.00
CA TYR A 929 37.04 30.48 -10.17
C TYR A 929 38.12 31.47 -10.65
N SER A 930 39.19 31.66 -9.87
CA SER A 930 40.26 32.60 -10.21
C SER A 930 40.93 32.25 -11.54
N THR A 931 41.59 33.23 -12.16
CA THR A 931 42.38 33.00 -13.37
C THR A 931 43.74 32.38 -13.09
N GLU A 932 44.26 32.53 -11.87
CA GLU A 932 45.62 32.11 -11.51
C GLU A 932 45.64 30.75 -10.81
N ASN A 933 44.68 30.51 -9.91
CA ASN A 933 44.58 29.29 -9.09
C ASN A 933 43.44 28.35 -9.56
N ALA A 934 42.98 28.52 -10.81
CA ALA A 934 41.83 27.86 -11.40
C ALA A 934 41.81 26.33 -11.20
N GLY A 935 40.62 25.76 -11.06
CA GLY A 935 40.41 24.31 -11.10
C GLY A 935 39.60 23.79 -9.92
N ILE A 936 39.87 22.54 -9.56
CA ILE A 936 39.28 21.85 -8.41
C ILE A 936 40.43 21.32 -7.54
N TYR A 937 40.33 21.50 -6.24
CA TYR A 937 41.26 20.96 -5.25
C TYR A 937 40.60 19.82 -4.48
N VAL A 938 41.35 18.75 -4.24
CA VAL A 938 40.95 17.61 -3.42
C VAL A 938 41.68 17.70 -2.09
N ILE A 939 40.94 17.67 -1.00
CA ILE A 939 41.45 17.74 0.37
C ILE A 939 41.12 16.42 1.06
N ASP A 940 42.15 15.81 1.64
CA ASP A 940 42.04 14.63 2.48
C ASP A 940 41.70 15.08 3.91
N PRO A 941 40.51 14.72 4.46
CA PRO A 941 40.12 15.12 5.82
C PRO A 941 40.99 14.48 6.91
N GLU A 942 41.69 13.36 6.64
CA GLU A 942 42.55 12.70 7.63
C GLU A 942 43.87 13.44 7.82
N THR A 943 44.53 13.82 6.71
CA THR A 943 45.82 14.51 6.77
C THR A 943 45.70 16.03 6.66
N TRP A 944 44.49 16.53 6.38
CA TRP A 944 44.19 17.91 6.04
C TRP A 944 45.10 18.51 4.95
N THR A 945 45.41 17.70 3.93
CA THR A 945 46.31 18.10 2.83
C THR A 945 45.53 18.27 1.53
N GLY A 946 45.67 19.43 0.92
CA GLY A 946 45.04 19.79 -0.36
C GLY A 946 45.97 19.61 -1.55
N THR A 947 45.44 19.08 -2.66
CA THR A 947 46.16 18.95 -3.94
C THR A 947 45.25 19.33 -5.11
N PRO A 948 45.80 19.89 -6.22
CA PRO A 948 45.00 20.14 -7.40
C PRO A 948 44.58 18.81 -8.04
N LEU A 949 43.28 18.67 -8.34
CA LEU A 949 42.75 17.50 -9.04
C LEU A 949 43.45 17.33 -10.40
N PHE A 950 43.64 18.44 -11.12
CA PHE A 950 44.30 18.47 -12.42
C PHE A 950 45.82 18.58 -12.28
N LYS A 951 46.45 17.53 -11.76
CA LYS A 951 47.88 17.50 -11.53
C LYS A 951 48.69 17.69 -12.82
N ASP A 952 49.81 18.40 -12.70
CA ASP A 952 50.71 18.76 -13.80
C ASP A 952 50.06 19.61 -14.91
N ALA A 953 48.86 20.16 -14.68
CA ALA A 953 48.19 21.02 -15.64
C ALA A 953 48.92 22.37 -15.79
N VAL A 954 49.02 22.83 -17.03
CA VAL A 954 49.53 24.16 -17.37
C VAL A 954 48.34 25.12 -17.50
N ASN A 955 48.32 26.16 -16.67
CA ASN A 955 47.40 27.29 -16.78
C ASN A 955 47.88 28.26 -17.88
N ASP A 956 46.98 28.67 -18.77
CA ASP A 956 47.28 29.62 -19.85
C ASP A 956 47.35 31.09 -19.41
N GLY A 957 47.15 31.36 -18.11
CA GLY A 957 47.10 32.69 -17.51
C GLY A 957 45.71 33.32 -17.53
N ASN A 958 44.72 32.66 -18.15
CA ASN A 958 43.31 33.05 -18.14
C ASN A 958 42.42 32.00 -17.46
N GLY A 959 43.01 31.04 -16.76
CA GLY A 959 42.30 29.98 -16.04
C GLY A 959 41.83 28.83 -16.94
N SER A 960 42.48 28.59 -18.08
CA SER A 960 42.31 27.35 -18.86
C SER A 960 43.43 26.37 -18.52
N LEU A 961 43.07 25.15 -18.12
CA LEU A 961 44.02 24.13 -17.67
C LEU A 961 44.18 23.04 -18.72
N THR A 962 45.43 22.72 -19.06
CA THR A 962 45.75 21.64 -20.01
C THR A 962 46.82 20.70 -19.48
N VAL A 963 46.63 19.39 -19.70
CA VAL A 963 47.65 18.35 -19.45
C VAL A 963 48.05 17.75 -20.79
N ASN A 964 49.33 17.81 -21.13
CA ASN A 964 49.85 17.33 -22.42
C ASN A 964 49.09 17.91 -23.65
N GLY A 965 48.63 19.16 -23.55
CA GLY A 965 47.86 19.85 -24.59
C GLY A 965 46.37 19.47 -24.66
N THR A 966 45.88 18.59 -23.78
CA THR A 966 44.47 18.25 -23.65
C THR A 966 43.84 19.13 -22.57
N TYR A 967 42.71 19.75 -22.87
CA TYR A 967 41.94 20.52 -21.88
C TYR A 967 41.35 19.58 -20.82
N VAL A 968 41.57 19.91 -19.55
CA VAL A 968 41.11 19.10 -18.41
C VAL A 968 40.13 19.85 -17.51
N GLY A 969 40.10 21.18 -17.58
CA GLY A 969 39.19 22.03 -16.82
C GLY A 969 39.60 23.50 -16.87
N GLY A 970 38.84 24.38 -16.22
CA GLY A 970 39.20 25.80 -16.13
C GLY A 970 38.71 26.48 -14.86
N ARG A 971 38.00 27.60 -15.04
CA ARG A 971 37.51 28.45 -13.94
C ARG A 971 36.20 27.86 -13.40
N MET A 972 36.30 27.09 -12.33
CA MET A 972 35.18 26.34 -11.77
C MET A 972 34.36 27.20 -10.82
N VAL A 973 33.09 27.42 -11.15
CA VAL A 973 32.19 28.27 -10.34
C VAL A 973 31.44 27.48 -9.28
N ALA A 974 31.15 26.20 -9.55
CA ALA A 974 30.49 25.29 -8.64
C ALA A 974 30.99 23.87 -8.82
N VAL A 975 30.89 23.06 -7.77
CA VAL A 975 31.23 21.64 -7.75
C VAL A 975 30.17 20.87 -6.97
N GLY A 976 29.87 19.65 -7.40
CA GLY A 976 28.98 18.70 -6.74
C GLY A 976 29.45 17.27 -7.00
N VAL A 977 29.09 16.32 -6.15
CA VAL A 977 29.55 14.92 -6.27
C VAL A 977 28.41 13.96 -5.97
N ARG A 978 28.36 12.84 -6.69
CA ARG A 978 27.44 11.72 -6.42
C ARG A 978 28.16 10.37 -6.56
N GLY A 979 27.53 9.31 -6.06
CA GLY A 979 28.03 7.94 -6.16
C GLY A 979 29.14 7.62 -5.16
N GLU A 980 29.51 6.35 -5.09
CA GLU A 980 30.44 5.80 -4.11
C GLU A 980 31.50 4.90 -4.74
N GLY A 981 32.69 4.84 -4.13
CA GLY A 981 33.80 4.02 -4.59
C GLY A 981 34.16 4.27 -6.06
N GLU A 982 34.18 3.22 -6.87
CA GLU A 982 34.48 3.30 -8.31
C GLU A 982 33.40 4.02 -9.13
N SER A 983 32.20 4.19 -8.59
CA SER A 983 31.08 4.87 -9.26
C SER A 983 31.03 6.38 -8.98
N THR A 984 31.94 6.92 -8.17
CA THR A 984 31.93 8.34 -7.80
C THR A 984 32.14 9.23 -9.03
N GLN A 985 31.24 10.21 -9.18
CA GLN A 985 31.22 11.18 -10.27
C GLN A 985 31.25 12.60 -9.72
N LEU A 986 32.15 13.42 -10.26
CA LEU A 986 32.31 14.82 -9.91
C LEU A 986 31.73 15.70 -11.02
N TYR A 987 30.87 16.64 -10.65
CA TYR A 987 30.24 17.61 -11.54
C TYR A 987 30.79 19.00 -11.26
N ALA A 988 31.12 19.77 -12.29
CA ALA A 988 31.59 21.14 -12.13
C ALA A 988 31.04 22.07 -13.21
N ALA A 989 30.56 23.24 -12.80
CA ALA A 989 30.17 24.30 -13.71
C ALA A 989 31.41 25.12 -14.11
N ASP A 990 31.73 25.14 -15.40
CA ASP A 990 32.99 25.68 -15.94
C ASP A 990 32.73 26.93 -16.78
N ALA A 991 33.31 28.06 -16.33
CA ALA A 991 33.21 29.34 -17.01
C ALA A 991 34.17 29.50 -18.20
N THR A 992 35.16 28.61 -18.33
CA THR A 992 36.15 28.62 -19.42
C THR A 992 35.70 27.76 -20.60
N ALA A 993 35.09 26.59 -20.34
CA ALA A 993 34.79 25.58 -21.36
C ALA A 993 33.81 26.01 -22.46
N SER A 994 32.84 26.89 -22.16
CA SER A 994 31.75 27.21 -23.09
C SER A 994 32.17 28.04 -24.31
N GLY A 995 33.31 28.72 -24.25
CA GLY A 995 33.73 29.72 -25.22
C GLY A 995 32.83 30.98 -25.29
N ALA A 996 31.79 31.08 -24.46
CA ALA A 996 30.86 32.21 -24.40
C ALA A 996 30.80 32.78 -22.97
N SER A 997 30.95 34.09 -22.80
CA SER A 997 31.02 34.72 -21.47
C SER A 997 29.78 34.53 -20.59
N TRP A 998 28.62 34.22 -21.19
CA TRP A 998 27.33 34.14 -20.53
C TRP A 998 26.73 32.73 -20.44
N LYS A 999 27.32 31.69 -21.04
CA LYS A 999 26.90 30.28 -20.92
C LYS A 999 28.00 29.49 -20.22
N LYS A 1000 27.68 28.58 -19.31
CA LYS A 1000 28.66 27.72 -18.62
C LYS A 1000 28.39 26.27 -19.00
N PHE A 1001 29.44 25.49 -19.22
CA PHE A 1001 29.31 24.06 -19.47
C PHE A 1001 29.38 23.32 -18.13
N VAL A 1002 28.61 22.25 -18.01
CA VAL A 1002 28.73 21.32 -16.89
C VAL A 1002 29.66 20.20 -17.33
N ASN A 1003 30.80 20.10 -16.67
CA ASN A 1003 31.79 19.06 -16.84
C ASN A 1003 31.51 17.93 -15.84
N ARG A 1004 31.49 16.67 -16.30
CA ARG A 1004 31.46 15.48 -15.46
C ARG A 1004 32.80 14.75 -15.53
N TYR A 1005 33.31 14.31 -14.39
CA TYR A 1005 34.49 13.47 -14.26
C TYR A 1005 34.09 12.19 -13.54
N ASP A 1006 34.22 11.05 -14.21
CA ASP A 1006 33.95 9.73 -13.64
C ASP A 1006 35.19 9.30 -12.81
N ILE A 1007 35.37 9.96 -11.67
CA ILE A 1007 36.63 10.01 -10.92
C ILE A 1007 36.90 8.74 -10.10
N GLY A 1008 35.87 7.99 -9.74
CA GLY A 1008 36.00 6.82 -8.86
C GLY A 1008 36.76 7.17 -7.58
N THR A 1009 37.72 6.33 -7.18
CA THR A 1009 38.56 6.57 -5.98
C THR A 1009 39.81 7.41 -6.25
N ALA A 1010 39.98 7.99 -7.45
CA ALA A 1010 41.19 8.72 -7.82
C ALA A 1010 41.20 10.15 -7.26
N SER A 1011 42.33 10.64 -6.78
CA SER A 1011 42.49 12.05 -6.34
C SER A 1011 43.15 12.95 -7.39
N GLU A 1012 43.42 12.41 -8.58
CA GLU A 1012 44.08 13.10 -9.69
C GLU A 1012 43.35 12.78 -11.01
N TRP A 1013 43.25 13.76 -11.92
CA TRP A 1013 42.62 13.62 -13.24
C TRP A 1013 43.44 14.33 -14.31
N SER A 1014 43.81 13.60 -15.37
CA SER A 1014 44.73 14.12 -16.41
C SER A 1014 44.19 14.02 -17.84
N THR A 1015 42.92 13.62 -17.99
CA THR A 1015 42.26 13.48 -19.29
C THR A 1015 41.15 14.51 -19.46
N ALA A 1016 40.57 14.62 -20.66
CA ALA A 1016 39.38 15.44 -20.87
C ALA A 1016 38.25 15.04 -19.90
N PRO A 1017 37.30 15.95 -19.59
CA PRO A 1017 36.08 15.59 -18.87
C PRO A 1017 35.38 14.40 -19.54
N SER A 1018 34.83 13.49 -18.73
CA SER A 1018 34.04 12.36 -19.23
C SER A 1018 32.81 12.81 -20.01
N TYR A 1019 32.24 13.95 -19.61
CA TYR A 1019 31.16 14.65 -20.29
C TYR A 1019 31.36 16.16 -20.15
N SER A 1020 30.99 16.93 -21.17
CA SER A 1020 31.07 18.39 -21.16
C SER A 1020 30.07 18.98 -22.14
N ALA A 1021 29.00 19.57 -21.63
CA ALA A 1021 28.00 20.25 -22.44
C ALA A 1021 27.23 21.29 -21.62
N ALA A 1022 26.43 22.10 -22.30
CA ALA A 1022 25.44 22.94 -21.65
C ALA A 1022 24.06 22.62 -22.19
N ALA A 1023 23.13 22.38 -21.27
CA ALA A 1023 21.74 22.07 -21.53
C ALA A 1023 20.97 23.24 -22.18
N SER A 1024 19.71 22.99 -22.52
CA SER A 1024 18.74 23.96 -23.04
C SER A 1024 18.45 25.06 -22.01
N SER A 1025 18.14 24.69 -20.77
CA SER A 1025 18.29 25.54 -19.58
C SER A 1025 19.69 25.41 -19.03
N TYR A 1026 20.40 26.51 -18.79
CA TYR A 1026 21.81 26.45 -18.43
C TYR A 1026 22.20 27.45 -17.34
N ILE A 1027 23.35 27.18 -16.72
CA ILE A 1027 24.01 28.11 -15.80
C ILE A 1027 24.61 29.25 -16.62
N GLY A 1028 24.07 30.45 -16.45
CA GLY A 1028 24.52 31.67 -17.10
C GLY A 1028 25.22 32.66 -16.17
N ASN A 1029 25.07 32.53 -14.86
CA ASN A 1029 25.73 33.35 -13.86
C ASN A 1029 26.91 32.62 -13.18
N GLU A 1030 27.90 33.37 -12.72
CA GLU A 1030 29.05 32.84 -11.95
C GLU A 1030 28.66 32.55 -10.49
N ASN A 1031 27.64 33.24 -9.97
CA ASN A 1031 27.03 32.90 -8.67
C ASN A 1031 26.00 31.78 -8.89
N SER A 1032 26.47 30.54 -8.77
CA SER A 1032 25.67 29.34 -9.01
C SER A 1032 26.07 28.18 -8.09
N SER A 1033 25.24 27.15 -8.06
CA SER A 1033 25.47 25.87 -7.40
C SER A 1033 24.95 24.73 -8.28
N ILE A 1034 25.50 23.54 -8.07
CA ILE A 1034 25.07 22.30 -8.74
C ILE A 1034 25.04 21.18 -7.69
N VAL A 1035 23.94 20.45 -7.63
CA VAL A 1035 23.76 19.30 -6.73
C VAL A 1035 23.36 18.10 -7.58
N PRO A 1036 24.28 17.18 -7.88
CA PRO A 1036 23.96 15.96 -8.62
C PRO A 1036 23.18 14.99 -7.73
N VAL A 1037 22.16 14.36 -8.33
CA VAL A 1037 21.32 13.31 -7.74
C VAL A 1037 21.48 12.03 -8.57
N SER A 1038 20.93 10.89 -8.16
CA SER A 1038 21.14 9.60 -8.84
C SER A 1038 20.72 9.60 -10.33
N THR A 1039 19.73 10.39 -10.70
CA THR A 1039 19.10 10.43 -12.04
C THR A 1039 19.45 11.67 -12.88
N GLY A 1040 20.27 12.58 -12.34
CA GLY A 1040 20.54 13.85 -13.00
C GLY A 1040 21.23 14.87 -12.08
N PHE A 1041 20.90 16.15 -12.25
CA PHE A 1041 21.32 17.19 -11.30
C PHE A 1041 20.36 18.37 -11.23
N TRP A 1042 20.30 18.98 -10.05
CA TRP A 1042 19.70 20.29 -9.85
C TRP A 1042 20.76 21.39 -9.95
N ALA A 1043 20.40 22.51 -10.54
CA ALA A 1043 21.27 23.67 -10.64
C ALA A 1043 20.52 24.96 -10.37
N ALA A 1044 21.13 25.83 -9.56
CA ALA A 1044 20.58 27.14 -9.20
C ALA A 1044 21.59 28.26 -9.46
N GLN A 1045 21.10 29.46 -9.74
CA GLN A 1045 21.94 30.61 -10.05
C GLN A 1045 21.29 31.93 -9.67
N PHE A 1046 22.11 32.98 -9.46
CA PHE A 1046 21.62 34.34 -9.29
C PHE A 1046 20.92 34.86 -10.54
N ARG A 1047 19.65 35.21 -10.38
CA ARG A 1047 18.84 35.98 -11.32
C ARG A 1047 18.22 37.14 -10.55
N GLY A 1048 18.42 38.37 -11.02
CA GLY A 1048 17.69 39.52 -10.49
C GLY A 1048 16.19 39.40 -10.79
N GLN A 1049 15.37 40.12 -10.03
CA GLN A 1049 13.92 40.11 -10.20
C GLN A 1049 13.50 40.35 -11.66
N GLY A 1050 12.63 39.48 -12.19
CA GLY A 1050 12.14 39.55 -13.58
C GLY A 1050 13.17 39.17 -14.65
N SER A 1051 14.33 38.61 -14.27
CA SER A 1051 15.36 38.18 -15.22
C SER A 1051 15.44 36.66 -15.42
N SER A 1052 14.64 35.86 -14.70
CA SER A 1052 14.51 34.42 -14.93
C SER A 1052 13.88 34.15 -16.32
N SER A 1053 14.33 33.09 -17.00
CA SER A 1053 13.76 32.64 -18.28
C SER A 1053 14.06 31.17 -18.49
N VAL A 1054 13.32 30.47 -19.36
CA VAL A 1054 13.53 29.03 -19.67
C VAL A 1054 15.00 28.71 -19.97
N ALA A 1055 15.71 29.60 -20.68
CA ALA A 1055 17.14 29.43 -20.97
C ALA A 1055 18.07 29.70 -19.77
N ASN A 1056 17.71 30.65 -18.90
CA ASN A 1056 18.48 31.11 -17.74
C ASN A 1056 17.60 31.20 -16.48
N PRO A 1057 17.06 30.08 -15.97
CA PRO A 1057 16.13 30.09 -14.86
C PRO A 1057 16.85 30.27 -13.51
N CYS A 1058 16.11 30.59 -12.44
CA CYS A 1058 16.66 30.60 -11.08
C CYS A 1058 17.08 29.19 -10.64
N LEU A 1059 16.25 28.19 -10.94
CA LEU A 1059 16.45 26.76 -10.66
C LEU A 1059 16.02 25.92 -11.87
N PHE A 1060 16.74 24.84 -12.16
CA PHE A 1060 16.33 23.84 -13.13
C PHE A 1060 16.85 22.44 -12.77
N TYR A 1061 16.21 21.43 -13.36
CA TYR A 1061 16.62 20.04 -13.28
C TYR A 1061 17.06 19.52 -14.65
N PHE A 1062 18.22 18.86 -14.67
CA PHE A 1062 18.75 18.14 -15.83
C PHE A 1062 18.58 16.63 -15.64
N SER A 1063 17.99 15.96 -16.62
CA SER A 1063 17.82 14.50 -16.63
C SER A 1063 18.97 13.84 -17.38
N ASP A 1064 19.62 12.85 -16.75
CA ASP A 1064 20.64 12.04 -17.43
C ASP A 1064 20.03 11.18 -18.54
N GLU A 1065 18.80 10.69 -18.35
CA GLU A 1065 18.08 9.84 -19.32
C GLU A 1065 17.74 10.63 -20.58
N GLN A 1066 17.19 11.83 -20.42
CA GLN A 1066 16.82 12.69 -21.55
C GLN A 1066 18.03 13.44 -22.13
N GLY A 1067 19.11 13.55 -21.36
CA GLY A 1067 20.33 14.27 -21.74
C GLY A 1067 20.12 15.78 -21.89
N ASP A 1068 19.07 16.34 -21.29
CA ASP A 1068 18.76 17.78 -21.31
C ASP A 1068 17.98 18.24 -20.06
N ALA A 1069 17.78 19.55 -19.93
CA ALA A 1069 16.89 20.12 -18.92
C ALA A 1069 15.42 19.80 -19.23
N VAL A 1070 14.69 19.31 -18.23
CA VAL A 1070 13.29 18.87 -18.37
C VAL A 1070 12.33 19.60 -17.43
N TYR A 1071 12.86 20.42 -16.51
CA TYR A 1071 12.07 21.26 -15.61
C TYR A 1071 12.84 22.54 -15.28
N ASP A 1072 12.13 23.66 -15.19
CA ASP A 1072 12.66 24.94 -14.71
C ASP A 1072 11.60 25.80 -14.01
N THR A 1073 12.05 26.72 -13.17
CA THR A 1073 11.15 27.57 -12.36
C THR A 1073 10.76 28.89 -13.04
N SER A 1074 11.14 29.13 -14.29
CA SER A 1074 11.03 30.48 -14.87
C SER A 1074 9.59 30.99 -15.03
N GLU A 1075 8.60 30.08 -15.07
CA GLU A 1075 7.18 30.45 -15.12
C GLU A 1075 6.64 30.93 -13.76
N ILE A 1076 7.26 30.53 -12.65
CA ILE A 1076 6.83 30.85 -11.27
C ILE A 1076 7.77 31.82 -10.54
N ASP A 1077 8.85 32.26 -11.19
CA ASP A 1077 9.84 33.16 -10.62
C ASP A 1077 9.41 34.63 -10.70
N ASP A 1078 8.96 35.20 -9.58
CA ASP A 1078 8.50 36.60 -9.45
C ASP A 1078 9.45 37.52 -8.65
N LYS A 1079 10.41 36.95 -7.91
CA LYS A 1079 11.45 37.64 -7.12
C LYS A 1079 12.85 37.26 -7.59
N GLU A 1080 13.87 37.85 -6.98
CA GLU A 1080 15.27 37.50 -7.23
C GLU A 1080 15.68 36.23 -6.47
N SER A 1081 16.51 35.40 -7.10
CA SER A 1081 17.31 34.41 -6.37
C SER A 1081 18.58 35.09 -5.84
N SER A 1082 19.08 34.66 -4.68
CA SER A 1082 20.40 35.12 -4.19
C SER A 1082 21.53 34.44 -4.97
N ASN A 1083 22.73 34.25 -4.41
CA ASN A 1083 23.92 33.76 -5.12
C ASN A 1083 23.85 32.28 -5.58
N GLY A 1084 22.65 31.77 -5.87
CA GLY A 1084 22.38 30.42 -6.34
C GLY A 1084 22.53 29.40 -5.23
N ALA A 1085 22.23 29.73 -3.97
CA ALA A 1085 22.28 28.75 -2.90
C ALA A 1085 21.26 27.63 -3.18
N LEU A 1086 21.70 26.38 -3.05
CA LEU A 1086 20.92 25.19 -3.39
C LEU A 1086 21.34 24.03 -2.49
N ALA A 1087 20.38 23.32 -1.95
CA ALA A 1087 20.54 22.01 -1.31
C ALA A 1087 19.44 21.08 -1.81
N VAL A 1088 19.76 19.80 -1.93
CA VAL A 1088 18.80 18.75 -2.32
C VAL A 1088 18.98 17.58 -1.37
N ASP A 1089 17.90 17.16 -0.74
CA ASP A 1089 17.79 15.88 -0.07
C ASP A 1089 17.06 14.93 -1.01
N GLU A 1090 17.82 14.07 -1.68
CA GLU A 1090 17.28 13.12 -2.65
C GLU A 1090 16.40 12.06 -1.99
N LYS A 1091 16.68 11.70 -0.73
CA LYS A 1091 15.93 10.65 -0.03
C LYS A 1091 14.47 11.06 0.19
N THR A 1092 14.25 12.33 0.52
CA THR A 1092 12.92 12.88 0.76
C THR A 1092 12.34 13.61 -0.45
N GLY A 1093 13.11 13.82 -1.52
CA GLY A 1093 12.70 14.65 -2.65
C GLY A 1093 12.65 16.15 -2.32
N THR A 1094 13.36 16.62 -1.29
CA THR A 1094 13.30 18.03 -0.87
C THR A 1094 14.36 18.88 -1.58
N VAL A 1095 13.96 20.01 -2.17
CA VAL A 1095 14.86 20.97 -2.81
C VAL A 1095 14.72 22.34 -2.14
N ALA A 1096 15.79 22.85 -1.54
CA ALA A 1096 15.84 24.20 -0.99
C ALA A 1096 16.73 25.08 -1.87
N HIS A 1097 16.23 26.23 -2.31
CA HIS A 1097 17.06 27.21 -3.02
C HIS A 1097 16.80 28.63 -2.58
N SER A 1098 17.79 29.51 -2.75
CA SER A 1098 17.66 30.90 -2.32
C SER A 1098 16.70 31.67 -3.23
N PHE A 1099 15.69 32.30 -2.64
CA PHE A 1099 14.69 33.08 -3.36
C PHE A 1099 14.09 34.18 -2.49
N GLY A 1100 13.85 35.37 -3.04
CA GLY A 1100 13.18 36.47 -2.34
C GLY A 1100 13.89 37.00 -1.08
N GLY A 1101 15.22 36.83 -0.99
CA GLY A 1101 15.99 37.14 0.23
C GLY A 1101 15.91 36.08 1.33
N GLY A 1102 15.38 34.90 1.01
CA GLY A 1102 15.24 33.78 1.93
C GLY A 1102 15.37 32.43 1.24
N VAL A 1103 14.64 31.44 1.73
CA VAL A 1103 14.57 30.08 1.18
C VAL A 1103 13.22 29.84 0.51
N ARG A 1104 13.23 29.17 -0.63
CA ARG A 1104 12.08 28.54 -1.26
C ARG A 1104 12.31 27.04 -1.27
N VAL A 1105 11.34 26.28 -0.76
CA VAL A 1105 11.42 24.82 -0.61
C VAL A 1105 10.39 24.16 -1.50
N PHE A 1106 10.83 23.14 -2.23
CA PHE A 1106 9.99 22.27 -3.03
C PHE A 1106 10.07 20.82 -2.54
N HIS A 1107 9.02 20.07 -2.83
CA HIS A 1107 9.04 18.62 -2.91
C HIS A 1107 9.06 18.19 -4.39
N TYR A 1108 9.79 17.12 -4.73
CA TYR A 1108 9.71 16.53 -6.06
C TYR A 1108 9.68 15.01 -6.03
N ARG A 1109 8.97 14.45 -7.00
CA ARG A 1109 9.01 13.02 -7.35
C ARG A 1109 9.20 12.89 -8.85
N LEU A 1110 9.89 11.85 -9.30
CA LEU A 1110 10.03 11.58 -10.73
C LEU A 1110 8.82 10.79 -11.20
N ASN A 1111 8.22 11.18 -12.33
CA ASN A 1111 7.23 10.35 -13.00
C ASN A 1111 7.91 9.18 -13.75
N TYR A 1112 7.11 8.31 -14.38
CA TYR A 1112 7.60 7.16 -15.14
C TYR A 1112 8.52 7.51 -16.33
N GLU A 1113 8.54 8.77 -16.78
CA GLU A 1113 9.42 9.26 -17.85
C GLU A 1113 10.74 9.89 -17.32
N GLY A 1114 10.97 9.84 -16.01
CA GLY A 1114 12.13 10.44 -15.36
C GLY A 1114 12.07 11.97 -15.31
N ILE A 1115 10.87 12.56 -15.40
CA ILE A 1115 10.62 14.01 -15.30
C ILE A 1115 10.11 14.35 -13.91
N PRO A 1116 10.70 15.35 -13.21
CA PRO A 1116 10.25 15.72 -11.89
C PRO A 1116 8.88 16.41 -11.91
N GLN A 1117 7.94 15.86 -11.16
CA GLN A 1117 6.74 16.54 -10.68
C GLN A 1117 7.14 17.33 -9.43
N VAL A 1118 7.03 18.65 -9.48
CA VAL A 1118 7.56 19.56 -8.46
C VAL A 1118 6.44 20.38 -7.84
N GLU A 1119 6.37 20.34 -6.52
CA GLU A 1119 5.41 21.07 -5.69
C GLU A 1119 6.13 22.11 -4.84
N LEU A 1120 5.60 23.34 -4.81
CA LEU A 1120 6.08 24.39 -3.91
C LEU A 1120 5.50 24.16 -2.51
N LEU A 1121 6.36 23.90 -1.52
CA LEU A 1121 5.94 23.75 -0.14
C LEU A 1121 5.80 25.13 0.52
N PHE A 1122 6.88 25.90 0.58
CA PHE A 1122 6.85 27.23 1.20
C PHE A 1122 7.99 28.15 0.77
N GLU A 1123 7.81 29.44 1.05
CA GLU A 1123 8.83 30.48 0.98
C GLU A 1123 8.97 31.19 2.33
N LYS A 1124 10.20 31.31 2.83
CA LYS A 1124 10.47 32.04 4.08
C LYS A 1124 11.63 33.02 3.94
N PRO A 1125 11.46 34.32 4.24
CA PRO A 1125 12.58 35.25 4.31
C PRO A 1125 13.53 34.84 5.44
N LEU A 1126 14.84 35.06 5.24
CA LEU A 1126 15.85 34.84 6.27
C LEU A 1126 16.52 36.17 6.62
N ASP A 1127 16.95 36.32 7.88
CA ASP A 1127 17.66 37.52 8.35
C ASP A 1127 19.10 37.64 7.78
N GLN A 1128 19.55 36.62 7.08
CA GLN A 1128 20.88 36.52 6.48
C GLN A 1128 20.82 36.84 4.99
N THR A 1129 21.65 37.75 4.50
CA THR A 1129 21.66 38.12 3.08
C THR A 1129 22.99 38.75 2.66
N PRO A 1130 23.46 38.54 1.42
CA PRO A 1130 22.93 37.60 0.41
C PRO A 1130 23.20 36.15 0.79
N LEU A 1131 22.31 35.23 0.42
CA LEU A 1131 22.48 33.80 0.70
C LEU A 1131 23.44 33.19 -0.34
N ASN A 1132 24.54 32.62 0.14
CA ASN A 1132 25.60 32.10 -0.70
C ASN A 1132 25.40 30.62 -0.97
N SER A 1133 25.34 29.76 0.05
CA SER A 1133 25.28 28.29 -0.11
C SER A 1133 24.34 27.66 0.90
N PHE A 1134 23.74 26.54 0.51
CA PHE A 1134 22.94 25.68 1.39
C PHE A 1134 23.51 24.27 1.40
N ALA A 1135 23.21 23.50 2.45
CA ALA A 1135 23.41 22.05 2.53
C ALA A 1135 22.40 21.43 3.48
N PHE A 1136 21.94 20.21 3.20
CA PHE A 1136 21.17 19.40 4.15
C PHE A 1136 22.10 18.45 4.90
N ASP A 1137 21.85 18.22 6.19
CA ASP A 1137 22.42 17.06 6.89
C ASP A 1137 21.62 15.79 6.66
N TYR A 1138 22.04 14.71 7.32
CA TYR A 1138 21.46 13.38 7.20
C TYR A 1138 19.99 13.30 7.68
N ALA A 1139 19.55 14.19 8.57
CA ALA A 1139 18.16 14.28 9.02
C ALA A 1139 17.32 15.25 8.18
N GLY A 1140 17.95 15.98 7.24
CA GLY A 1140 17.31 16.99 6.42
C GLY A 1140 17.23 18.36 7.09
N ASN A 1141 18.04 18.67 8.10
CA ASN A 1141 18.15 20.06 8.59
C ASN A 1141 18.95 20.91 7.60
N LEU A 1142 18.54 22.17 7.44
CA LEU A 1142 19.12 23.09 6.47
C LEU A 1142 20.22 23.95 7.09
N TYR A 1143 21.44 23.81 6.57
CA TYR A 1143 22.54 24.72 6.85
C TYR A 1143 22.64 25.80 5.79
N VAL A 1144 22.89 27.03 6.23
CA VAL A 1144 22.92 28.23 5.40
C VAL A 1144 24.20 29.00 5.66
N VAL A 1145 24.85 29.50 4.60
CA VAL A 1145 25.90 30.52 4.74
C VAL A 1145 25.60 31.73 3.88
N SER A 1146 25.91 32.91 4.40
CA SER A 1146 25.58 34.20 3.81
C SER A 1146 26.81 35.09 3.59
N GLY A 1147 26.71 35.99 2.61
CA GLY A 1147 27.77 36.90 2.23
C GLY A 1147 28.12 37.96 3.28
N ASP A 1148 27.29 38.17 4.30
CA ASP A 1148 27.59 39.00 5.47
C ASP A 1148 28.36 38.24 6.58
N GLY A 1149 28.78 37.00 6.30
CA GLY A 1149 29.70 36.26 7.15
C GLY A 1149 29.03 35.34 8.17
N LYS A 1150 27.74 35.01 8.00
CA LYS A 1150 27.01 34.17 8.94
C LYS A 1150 26.90 32.73 8.46
N ILE A 1151 26.79 31.82 9.43
CA ILE A 1151 26.26 30.48 9.28
C ILE A 1151 24.94 30.40 10.05
N GLY A 1152 23.91 29.83 9.45
CA GLY A 1152 22.63 29.49 10.09
C GLY A 1152 22.34 27.99 10.04
N PHE A 1153 21.65 27.51 11.05
CA PHE A 1153 21.11 26.15 11.12
C PHE A 1153 19.60 26.21 11.36
N TYR A 1154 18.84 25.50 10.52
CA TYR A 1154 17.38 25.53 10.51
C TYR A 1154 16.81 24.10 10.53
N GLY A 1155 15.90 23.84 11.47
CA GLY A 1155 15.11 22.62 11.50
C GLY A 1155 14.00 22.65 10.46
N MET A 1156 13.94 21.64 9.60
CA MET A 1156 12.84 21.48 8.64
C MET A 1156 11.62 20.86 9.33
N PRO A 1157 10.39 21.32 9.04
CA PRO A 1157 9.17 20.80 9.68
C PRO A 1157 9.06 19.28 9.54
N THR A 1158 8.67 18.57 10.60
CA THR A 1158 8.38 17.13 10.56
C THR A 1158 7.48 16.74 11.73
N ASN A 1159 6.51 15.87 11.46
CA ASN A 1159 5.63 15.24 12.45
C ASN A 1159 6.15 13.87 12.94
N ASP A 1160 7.28 13.39 12.40
CA ASP A 1160 8.00 12.21 12.90
C ASP A 1160 9.50 12.53 12.98
N ASN A 1161 9.91 13.04 14.14
CA ASN A 1161 11.32 13.32 14.41
C ASN A 1161 12.05 12.08 14.93
N SER A 1162 12.03 11.01 14.15
CA SER A 1162 12.75 9.76 14.41
C SER A 1162 13.64 9.36 13.23
N ILE A 1163 14.79 8.76 13.53
CA ILE A 1163 15.70 8.27 12.48
C ILE A 1163 16.59 7.14 12.99
N THR A 1164 17.02 6.27 12.06
CA THR A 1164 18.08 5.29 12.29
C THR A 1164 19.37 5.68 11.57
N VAL A 1165 20.50 5.49 12.25
CA VAL A 1165 21.83 5.74 11.70
C VAL A 1165 22.67 4.46 11.82
N PRO A 1166 23.09 3.85 10.71
CA PRO A 1166 23.89 2.63 10.77
C PRO A 1166 25.32 2.91 11.23
N ALA A 1167 25.86 2.01 12.05
CA ALA A 1167 27.26 2.00 12.43
C ALA A 1167 28.12 1.32 11.35
N LYS A 1168 29.37 1.76 11.24
CA LYS A 1168 30.39 1.13 10.38
C LYS A 1168 30.92 -0.18 10.98
N ASP A 1169 31.00 -0.25 12.31
CA ASP A 1169 31.71 -1.29 13.03
C ASP A 1169 30.90 -2.60 13.13
N GLN A 1170 31.59 -3.73 13.04
CA GLN A 1170 31.01 -5.05 13.27
C GLN A 1170 31.29 -5.55 14.70
N ILE A 1171 30.32 -6.25 15.27
CA ILE A 1171 30.38 -6.90 16.57
C ILE A 1171 30.48 -8.41 16.33
N VAL A 1172 31.43 -9.05 17.02
CA VAL A 1172 31.72 -10.48 16.84
C VAL A 1172 31.96 -11.17 18.18
N PHE A 1173 31.19 -12.22 18.46
CA PHE A 1173 31.42 -13.09 19.63
C PHE A 1173 31.87 -14.49 19.19
N GLY A 1174 33.02 -14.96 19.72
CA GLY A 1174 33.43 -16.37 19.61
C GLY A 1174 34.57 -16.72 18.64
N PHE A 1175 35.25 -15.76 18.02
CA PHE A 1175 36.46 -16.02 17.23
C PHE A 1175 37.73 -15.61 18.01
N ASP A 1176 38.73 -16.50 18.05
CA ASP A 1176 39.93 -16.38 18.91
C ASP A 1176 40.98 -15.37 18.40
N SER A 1177 40.86 -14.85 17.16
CA SER A 1177 41.71 -13.75 16.67
C SER A 1177 41.16 -13.02 15.44
N VAL A 1178 41.61 -11.77 15.26
CA VAL A 1178 41.35 -10.91 14.08
C VAL A 1178 41.99 -11.48 12.79
N GLU A 1179 42.99 -12.35 12.90
CA GLU A 1179 43.67 -12.98 11.75
C GLU A 1179 42.82 -14.07 11.07
N GLU A 1180 41.87 -14.70 11.77
CA GLU A 1180 40.92 -15.62 11.14
C GLU A 1180 39.85 -14.87 10.31
N ILE A 1181 39.51 -13.64 10.71
CA ILE A 1181 38.53 -12.75 10.04
C ILE A 1181 39.06 -12.25 8.68
N GLU A 1182 40.34 -11.90 8.58
CA GLU A 1182 40.95 -11.52 7.29
C GLU A 1182 41.02 -12.68 6.30
N SER A 1183 41.09 -13.93 6.79
CA SER A 1183 41.13 -15.11 5.94
C SER A 1183 39.78 -15.35 5.25
N THR A 1184 38.65 -15.03 5.90
CA THR A 1184 37.29 -15.15 5.36
C THR A 1184 36.93 -14.11 4.28
N ALA A 1185 37.67 -13.00 4.16
CA ALA A 1185 37.30 -11.86 3.32
C ALA A 1185 37.94 -11.80 1.91
N LYS A 1186 38.86 -12.71 1.55
CA LYS A 1186 39.54 -12.68 0.24
C LYS A 1186 39.14 -13.84 -0.67
N ALA A 1187 38.11 -13.62 -1.47
CA ALA A 1187 37.88 -14.46 -2.64
C ALA A 1187 38.72 -13.97 -3.83
N SER A 1188 39.32 -14.86 -4.62
CA SER A 1188 40.08 -14.50 -5.81
C SER A 1188 39.88 -15.52 -6.93
N VAL A 1189 40.08 -15.10 -8.19
CA VAL A 1189 40.03 -15.99 -9.36
C VAL A 1189 41.26 -15.76 -10.25
N TYR A 1190 42.05 -16.80 -10.50
CA TYR A 1190 43.31 -16.70 -11.27
C TYR A 1190 43.65 -17.97 -12.07
N PRO A 1191 44.31 -17.88 -13.25
CA PRO A 1191 44.70 -16.65 -13.93
C PRO A 1191 43.47 -15.89 -14.46
N ASN A 1192 43.52 -14.56 -14.38
CA ASN A 1192 42.50 -13.68 -14.95
C ASN A 1192 43.21 -12.58 -15.76
N PRO A 1193 43.23 -12.67 -17.11
CA PRO A 1193 42.32 -13.47 -17.93
C PRO A 1193 42.63 -14.97 -18.00
N ALA A 1194 41.58 -15.81 -18.04
CA ALA A 1194 41.66 -17.27 -18.16
C ALA A 1194 41.45 -17.75 -19.61
N SER A 1195 42.10 -18.86 -19.97
CA SER A 1195 41.91 -19.54 -21.27
C SER A 1195 41.10 -20.81 -21.13
N ASP A 1196 41.57 -21.80 -20.37
CA ASP A 1196 40.89 -23.10 -20.26
C ASP A 1196 40.42 -23.39 -18.83
N VAL A 1197 41.17 -22.96 -17.82
CA VAL A 1197 40.86 -23.16 -16.40
C VAL A 1197 41.12 -21.89 -15.59
N ALA A 1198 40.37 -21.72 -14.50
CA ALA A 1198 40.62 -20.71 -13.47
C ALA A 1198 40.57 -21.37 -12.08
N THR A 1199 41.41 -20.91 -11.16
CA THR A 1199 41.41 -21.32 -9.76
C THR A 1199 40.72 -20.25 -8.95
N VAL A 1200 39.69 -20.66 -8.22
CA VAL A 1200 38.94 -19.85 -7.28
C VAL A 1200 39.45 -20.16 -5.89
N THR A 1201 39.88 -19.14 -5.16
CA THR A 1201 40.17 -19.23 -3.72
C THR A 1201 39.10 -18.45 -2.98
N ALA A 1202 38.65 -18.95 -1.83
CA ALA A 1202 37.74 -18.25 -0.94
C ALA A 1202 38.17 -18.46 0.51
N GLY A 1203 37.79 -17.54 1.38
CA GLY A 1203 38.08 -17.62 2.79
C GLY A 1203 37.27 -18.66 3.56
N CYS A 1204 36.23 -19.21 2.93
CA CYS A 1204 35.37 -20.26 3.43
C CYS A 1204 35.38 -21.47 2.47
N PRO A 1205 34.94 -22.67 2.93
CA PRO A 1205 34.78 -23.82 2.06
C PRO A 1205 33.88 -23.48 0.87
N ILE A 1206 34.35 -23.74 -0.34
CA ILE A 1206 33.58 -23.51 -1.56
C ILE A 1206 32.53 -24.61 -1.67
N GLU A 1207 31.27 -24.24 -1.54
CA GLU A 1207 30.08 -25.09 -1.67
C GLU A 1207 29.43 -24.96 -3.04
N ARG A 1208 29.58 -23.79 -3.70
CA ARG A 1208 29.10 -23.54 -5.06
C ARG A 1208 29.88 -22.42 -5.73
N ILE A 1209 30.09 -22.53 -7.05
CA ILE A 1209 30.55 -21.45 -7.92
C ILE A 1209 29.57 -21.31 -9.09
N ALA A 1210 28.93 -20.15 -9.23
CA ALA A 1210 28.16 -19.77 -10.41
C ALA A 1210 28.92 -18.72 -11.23
N ILE A 1211 28.81 -18.75 -12.55
CA ILE A 1211 29.46 -17.80 -13.44
C ILE A 1211 28.40 -17.22 -14.36
N TYR A 1212 28.23 -15.91 -14.36
CA TYR A 1212 27.26 -15.18 -15.16
C TYR A 1212 27.97 -14.40 -16.27
N ASN A 1213 27.37 -14.32 -17.45
CA ASN A 1213 27.85 -13.44 -18.50
C ASN A 1213 27.53 -11.99 -18.13
N ALA A 1214 28.55 -11.14 -17.99
CA ALA A 1214 28.37 -9.79 -17.45
C ALA A 1214 27.53 -8.85 -18.34
N ALA A 1215 27.35 -9.17 -19.63
CA ALA A 1215 26.59 -8.34 -20.57
C ALA A 1215 25.11 -8.75 -20.67
N SER A 1216 24.77 -9.98 -20.30
CA SER A 1216 23.40 -10.53 -20.45
C SER A 1216 22.77 -10.97 -19.14
N GLY A 1217 23.53 -11.02 -18.04
CA GLY A 1217 23.06 -11.53 -16.73
C GLY A 1217 22.86 -13.05 -16.69
N ALA A 1218 22.92 -13.75 -17.83
CA ALA A 1218 22.67 -15.17 -17.93
C ALA A 1218 23.73 -16.02 -17.23
N GLU A 1219 23.30 -17.03 -16.47
CA GLU A 1219 24.19 -18.04 -15.85
C GLU A 1219 24.84 -18.89 -16.94
N ALA A 1220 26.15 -18.75 -17.09
CA ALA A 1220 26.97 -19.41 -18.10
C ALA A 1220 27.63 -20.71 -17.60
N LEU A 1221 27.85 -20.84 -16.29
CA LEU A 1221 28.40 -22.04 -15.67
C LEU A 1221 27.95 -22.14 -14.21
N ASN A 1222 27.70 -23.36 -13.72
CA ASN A 1222 27.40 -23.61 -12.31
C ASN A 1222 28.09 -24.90 -11.88
N VAL A 1223 28.91 -24.80 -10.84
CA VAL A 1223 29.78 -25.88 -10.39
C VAL A 1223 29.56 -26.08 -8.90
N ALA A 1224 29.23 -27.32 -8.53
CA ALA A 1224 29.18 -27.73 -7.13
C ALA A 1224 30.58 -27.61 -6.52
N GLY A 1225 30.67 -26.99 -5.36
CA GLY A 1225 31.90 -26.76 -4.64
C GLY A 1225 32.52 -28.05 -4.11
N ASN A 1226 33.83 -28.03 -3.86
CA ASN A 1226 34.60 -29.16 -3.37
C ASN A 1226 34.71 -29.21 -1.83
N GLY A 1227 34.06 -28.28 -1.12
CA GLY A 1227 34.14 -28.16 0.34
C GLY A 1227 35.55 -27.78 0.83
N GLN A 1228 36.39 -27.22 -0.02
CA GLN A 1228 37.72 -26.70 0.31
C GLN A 1228 37.77 -25.19 0.01
N ASN A 1229 38.72 -24.49 0.60
CA ASN A 1229 38.92 -23.04 0.40
C ASN A 1229 39.54 -22.69 -0.97
N GLU A 1230 39.87 -23.69 -1.78
CA GLU A 1230 40.41 -23.54 -3.12
C GLU A 1230 39.80 -24.57 -4.06
N MET A 1231 39.39 -24.13 -5.25
CA MET A 1231 38.78 -24.97 -6.27
C MET A 1231 39.16 -24.51 -7.68
N THR A 1232 39.62 -25.44 -8.52
CA THR A 1232 39.81 -25.18 -9.95
C THR A 1232 38.50 -25.43 -10.72
N ILE A 1233 38.13 -24.48 -11.58
CA ILE A 1233 36.97 -24.51 -12.47
C ILE A 1233 37.41 -24.56 -13.94
N ASP A 1234 36.73 -25.38 -14.75
CA ASP A 1234 36.90 -25.43 -16.21
C ASP A 1234 36.03 -24.34 -16.85
N VAL A 1235 36.68 -23.46 -17.60
CA VAL A 1235 36.04 -22.33 -18.29
C VAL A 1235 36.28 -22.37 -19.80
N ALA A 1236 36.82 -23.48 -20.33
CA ALA A 1236 37.14 -23.62 -21.75
C ALA A 1236 35.89 -23.52 -22.65
N GLY A 1237 34.73 -23.93 -22.13
CA GLY A 1237 33.43 -23.87 -22.82
C GLY A 1237 32.81 -22.47 -22.92
N LEU A 1238 33.33 -21.49 -22.19
CA LEU A 1238 32.81 -20.12 -22.20
C LEU A 1238 33.28 -19.35 -23.45
N SER A 1239 32.39 -18.55 -24.04
CA SER A 1239 32.75 -17.64 -25.14
C SER A 1239 33.65 -16.49 -24.63
N LYS A 1240 34.47 -15.91 -25.51
CA LYS A 1240 35.36 -14.78 -25.13
C LYS A 1240 34.51 -13.61 -24.62
N GLY A 1241 34.83 -13.10 -23.43
CA GLY A 1241 34.01 -12.06 -22.80
C GLY A 1241 34.33 -11.83 -21.32
N VAL A 1242 33.55 -10.95 -20.68
CA VAL A 1242 33.60 -10.66 -19.25
C VAL A 1242 32.50 -11.43 -18.55
N TYR A 1243 32.85 -12.07 -17.44
CA TYR A 1243 31.95 -12.87 -16.63
C TYR A 1243 32.02 -12.43 -15.16
N ILE A 1244 30.95 -12.68 -14.42
CA ILE A 1244 30.84 -12.52 -12.97
C ILE A 1244 30.85 -13.91 -12.34
N VAL A 1245 31.84 -14.22 -11.53
CA VAL A 1245 31.95 -15.45 -10.75
C VAL A 1245 31.39 -15.19 -9.35
N ARG A 1246 30.32 -15.90 -8.99
CA ARG A 1246 29.69 -15.85 -7.68
C ARG A 1246 30.02 -17.12 -6.90
N ILE A 1247 30.55 -16.99 -5.69
CA ILE A 1247 31.00 -18.09 -4.85
C ILE A 1247 30.10 -18.15 -3.61
N ASN A 1248 29.51 -19.32 -3.35
CA ASN A 1248 28.55 -19.57 -2.27
C ASN A 1248 27.37 -18.59 -2.23
N ASN A 1249 27.09 -17.90 -3.34
CA ASN A 1249 26.17 -16.75 -3.43
C ASN A 1249 26.58 -15.49 -2.64
N VAL A 1250 27.75 -15.49 -1.99
CA VAL A 1250 28.21 -14.42 -1.09
C VAL A 1250 29.32 -13.56 -1.72
N HIS A 1251 30.30 -14.16 -2.40
CA HIS A 1251 31.41 -13.41 -3.00
C HIS A 1251 31.24 -13.27 -4.50
N THR A 1252 31.47 -12.08 -5.04
CA THR A 1252 31.31 -11.76 -6.46
C THR A 1252 32.62 -11.25 -7.04
N LEU A 1253 33.14 -11.91 -8.08
CA LEU A 1253 34.42 -11.62 -8.71
C LEU A 1253 34.29 -11.49 -10.23
N LYS A 1254 35.09 -10.63 -10.85
CA LYS A 1254 35.16 -10.54 -12.32
C LYS A 1254 36.11 -11.60 -12.87
N LEU A 1255 35.71 -12.30 -13.94
CA LEU A 1255 36.55 -13.21 -14.74
C LEU A 1255 36.55 -12.77 -16.21
N ILE A 1256 37.73 -12.63 -16.82
CA ILE A 1256 37.89 -12.33 -18.24
C ILE A 1256 38.28 -13.62 -18.98
N LYS A 1257 37.43 -14.08 -19.90
CA LYS A 1257 37.72 -15.21 -20.79
C LYS A 1257 38.38 -14.74 -22.08
N ARG A 1258 39.59 -15.23 -22.37
CA ARG A 1258 40.36 -14.94 -23.59
C ARG A 1258 40.10 -15.90 -24.74
#